data_AF-A0A945S6C1-F1
#
_entry.id   AF-A0A945S6C1-F1
#
_cell.length_a   1.000
_cell.length_b   1.000
_cell.length_c   1.000
_cell.angle_alpha   90.00
_cell.angle_beta   90.00
_cell.angle_gamma   90.00
#
_symmetry.space_group_name_H-M   'P 1'
#
loop_
_entity.id
_entity.type
_entity.pdbx_description
1 polymer ?
#
loop_
_entity_poly.entity_id
_entity_poly.type
_entity_poly.pdbx_seq_one_letter_code
_entity_poly.pdbx_strand_id
1 'polypeptide(L)'
;MTDCRAQDTATTIGHPEQQFGRTMEIVKDLGVGRCMDVAAVRDRLYVIGSGKLHVLDITQSHSPELLGTLTNLGHTRQIEVQNDVAYITAREDGVFIVDVSNSAKPRLLSHYNAIELATGIAISGKVAFVACRTYGVELVDVSDPGKPLHLSTIRTGEAQSCVARDGILYVGVWGSKELVICDAKNPRAPQIISKTPLDGYGDGLCVRGSHCFVATGHHSRSMRKRDESDPGFGNGHGLEIFDITQPEEPAFVSRIKAPRYYRIGMDMWDVAVSGNYAYLADTYNGAFVVDISDIERPSFVGHRQLAHVKSRKASSPVAGFAIGKGVVYAAGAWTDLHVIDAPMAEPAKSEPDTPPVIPPFTPAQNDRFHVYKPDGQVWAVAFANDVALVACGSAGLHAVQLWPSISKLAEYPTEGFAVDVKVQGDHVYVAESKGGLSIWKREQDGTLAAAGRFRVRGQSIKQVVVPPRGNYALLDVGQSSFYIIDVTDPATPKKVLKDVRHGLLYGYQIAEGLLEDRYACCFWHVTGFYWYDLYSENTPVYSGDNFCVRAGANNGMAVLPNGKDALVTTNRRAYVVVNRQERRSLEELPRYGIKGRKLSGKPSIYGNTLYVADRFWGRVSIVDISSIREPRLIEELALEGNPCLVVEHNGAPVIPAGYQGLLVLKETKEGSEAK
;
A
#
# COMPACT_ATOMS: atom_id res chain seq x y z
N MET A 1 -11.14 4.23 25.58
CA MET A 1 -11.74 5.12 24.57
C MET A 1 -12.89 4.37 23.94
N THR A 2 -14.12 4.80 24.23
CA THR A 2 -15.36 4.24 23.70
C THR A 2 -15.31 4.27 22.18
N ASP A 3 -15.25 3.07 21.62
CA ASP A 3 -15.45 2.79 20.21
C ASP A 3 -16.78 3.44 19.80
N CYS A 4 -16.72 4.48 18.97
CA CYS A 4 -17.91 5.00 18.29
C CYS A 4 -18.40 3.90 17.35
N ARG A 5 -19.15 2.95 17.92
CA ARG A 5 -20.11 2.16 17.17
C ARG A 5 -21.02 3.18 16.50
N ALA A 6 -20.72 3.51 15.24
CA ALA A 6 -21.73 4.01 14.33
C ALA A 6 -22.88 3.00 14.45
N GLN A 7 -24.00 3.44 15.02
CA GLN A 7 -25.17 2.59 15.12
C GLN A 7 -25.54 2.20 13.69
N ASP A 8 -25.59 0.89 13.47
CA ASP A 8 -26.00 0.19 12.24
C ASP A 8 -27.47 0.55 11.90
N THR A 9 -27.75 1.78 11.47
CA THR A 9 -29.00 2.10 10.77
C THR A 9 -28.68 2.44 9.33
N ALA A 10 -28.32 1.41 8.57
CA ALA A 10 -28.21 1.50 7.11
C ALA A 10 -29.61 1.58 6.49
N THR A 11 -30.17 2.79 6.45
CA THR A 11 -31.23 3.13 5.50
C THR A 11 -30.62 3.18 4.10
N THR A 12 -31.37 2.68 3.10
CA THR A 12 -31.17 3.11 1.71
C THR A 12 -31.15 4.64 1.72
N ILE A 13 -30.07 5.24 1.23
CA ILE A 13 -29.99 6.70 1.17
C ILE A 13 -30.87 7.07 -0.01
N GLY A 14 -32.13 7.41 0.26
CA GLY A 14 -32.98 7.99 -0.77
C GLY A 14 -32.28 9.24 -1.31
N HIS A 15 -32.18 9.36 -2.63
CA HIS A 15 -31.63 10.53 -3.29
C HIS A 15 -32.80 11.28 -3.93
N PRO A 16 -33.23 12.42 -3.36
CA PRO A 16 -34.35 13.17 -3.92
C PRO A 16 -34.04 13.65 -5.33
N GLU A 17 -34.90 13.35 -6.31
CA GLU A 17 -34.67 13.75 -7.71
C GLU A 17 -34.57 15.27 -7.88
N GLN A 18 -35.25 16.03 -7.02
CA GLN A 18 -35.15 17.49 -6.97
C GLN A 18 -33.74 18.00 -6.63
N GLN A 19 -32.92 17.17 -5.97
CA GLN A 19 -31.56 17.52 -5.54
C GLN A 19 -30.48 16.86 -6.40
N PHE A 20 -30.69 15.62 -6.83
CA PHE A 20 -29.67 14.80 -7.50
C PHE A 20 -30.02 14.41 -8.95
N GLY A 21 -31.05 15.04 -9.51
CA GLY A 21 -31.55 14.74 -10.85
C GLY A 21 -32.23 13.37 -10.93
N ARG A 22 -32.55 12.94 -12.15
CA ARG A 22 -33.33 11.71 -12.39
C ARG A 22 -32.62 10.46 -11.87
N THR A 23 -33.39 9.48 -11.44
CA THR A 23 -32.85 8.14 -11.21
C THR A 23 -32.45 7.50 -12.55
N MET A 24 -31.18 7.11 -12.72
CA MET A 24 -30.69 6.42 -13.93
C MET A 24 -30.97 4.92 -13.85
N GLU A 25 -31.36 4.27 -14.94
CA GLU A 25 -31.78 2.86 -14.91
C GLU A 25 -30.62 1.87 -15.14
N ILE A 26 -30.66 0.72 -14.46
CA ILE A 26 -29.73 -0.40 -14.72
C ILE A 26 -30.41 -1.26 -15.77
N VAL A 27 -29.82 -1.31 -16.96
CA VAL A 27 -30.40 -2.03 -18.12
C VAL A 27 -29.84 -3.44 -18.25
N LYS A 28 -28.67 -3.73 -17.66
CA LYS A 28 -28.04 -5.05 -17.70
C LYS A 28 -27.07 -5.25 -16.53
N ASP A 29 -27.15 -6.42 -15.91
CA ASP A 29 -26.10 -6.99 -15.05
C ASP A 29 -25.31 -8.02 -15.88
N LEU A 30 -23.98 -7.99 -15.86
CA LEU A 30 -23.17 -8.79 -16.79
C LEU A 30 -22.93 -10.24 -16.38
N GLY A 31 -23.14 -10.58 -15.10
CA GLY A 31 -22.86 -11.90 -14.54
C GLY A 31 -21.37 -12.21 -14.37
N VAL A 32 -20.49 -11.21 -14.36
CA VAL A 32 -19.03 -11.40 -14.16
C VAL A 32 -18.65 -11.44 -12.68
N GLY A 33 -19.56 -11.00 -11.81
CA GLY A 33 -19.39 -10.99 -10.36
C GLY A 33 -18.69 -9.71 -9.88
N ARG A 34 -18.20 -9.74 -8.64
CA ARG A 34 -17.70 -8.52 -7.96
C ARG A 34 -16.59 -7.85 -8.74
N CYS A 35 -16.80 -6.57 -9.06
CA CYS A 35 -15.90 -5.73 -9.83
C CYS A 35 -15.31 -4.62 -8.95
N MET A 36 -14.04 -4.28 -9.15
CA MET A 36 -13.36 -3.21 -8.44
C MET A 36 -13.14 -1.98 -9.30
N ASP A 37 -12.87 -2.18 -10.60
CA ASP A 37 -12.66 -1.07 -11.53
C ASP A 37 -12.86 -1.55 -12.97
N VAL A 38 -13.00 -0.59 -13.88
CA VAL A 38 -13.32 -0.83 -15.29
C VAL A 38 -12.76 0.29 -16.16
N ALA A 39 -12.09 -0.09 -17.26
CA ALA A 39 -11.60 0.83 -18.28
C ALA A 39 -12.24 0.53 -19.64
N ALA A 40 -12.64 1.57 -20.37
CA ALA A 40 -13.12 1.47 -21.74
C ALA A 40 -12.09 2.06 -22.70
N VAL A 41 -11.64 1.27 -23.68
CA VAL A 41 -10.71 1.72 -24.72
C VAL A 41 -11.20 1.20 -26.07
N ARG A 42 -11.52 2.12 -26.99
CA ARG A 42 -12.15 1.80 -28.27
C ARG A 42 -13.43 0.98 -28.03
N ASP A 43 -13.62 -0.12 -28.76
CA ASP A 43 -14.78 -1.01 -28.64
C ASP A 43 -14.57 -2.14 -27.61
N ARG A 44 -13.71 -1.91 -26.60
CA ARG A 44 -13.38 -2.88 -25.56
C ARG A 44 -13.59 -2.33 -24.17
N LEU A 45 -14.08 -3.20 -23.29
CA LEU A 45 -14.22 -2.94 -21.87
C LEU A 45 -13.36 -3.94 -21.09
N TYR A 46 -12.55 -3.43 -20.17
CA TYR A 46 -11.64 -4.20 -19.35
C TYR A 46 -12.08 -4.09 -17.91
N VAL A 47 -12.48 -5.20 -17.29
CA VAL A 47 -13.12 -5.21 -15.98
C VAL A 47 -12.29 -6.04 -15.03
N ILE A 48 -11.87 -5.45 -13.92
CA ILE A 48 -11.09 -6.15 -12.90
C ILE A 48 -11.91 -6.41 -11.64
N GLY A 49 -11.68 -7.55 -11.02
CA GLY A 49 -12.35 -7.90 -9.78
C GLY A 49 -12.14 -9.35 -9.39
N SER A 50 -12.13 -9.64 -8.08
CA SER A 50 -11.97 -11.01 -7.55
C SER A 50 -10.73 -11.76 -8.09
N GLY A 51 -9.64 -11.05 -8.36
CA GLY A 51 -8.41 -11.62 -8.93
C GLY A 51 -8.49 -12.01 -10.40
N LYS A 52 -9.42 -11.42 -11.15
CA LYS A 52 -9.63 -11.63 -12.58
C LYS A 52 -9.59 -10.32 -13.36
N LEU A 53 -9.23 -10.44 -14.63
CA LEU A 53 -9.47 -9.46 -15.68
C LEU A 53 -10.46 -10.10 -16.67
N HIS A 54 -11.59 -9.46 -16.91
CA HIS A 54 -12.51 -9.77 -17.98
C HIS A 54 -12.33 -8.77 -19.12
N VAL A 55 -12.31 -9.26 -20.36
CA VAL A 55 -12.29 -8.42 -21.56
C VAL A 55 -13.62 -8.61 -22.28
N LEU A 56 -14.32 -7.52 -22.56
CA LEU A 56 -15.63 -7.53 -23.20
C LEU A 56 -15.64 -6.68 -24.48
N ASP A 57 -16.48 -7.06 -25.43
CA ASP A 57 -16.87 -6.25 -26.58
C ASP A 57 -17.97 -5.27 -26.17
N ILE A 58 -17.83 -4.00 -26.55
CA ILE A 58 -18.83 -2.93 -26.31
C ILE A 58 -19.26 -2.19 -27.58
N THR A 59 -19.09 -2.81 -28.75
CA THR A 59 -19.66 -2.31 -30.03
C THR A 59 -21.16 -2.04 -29.90
N GLN A 60 -21.87 -2.86 -29.14
CA GLN A 60 -23.22 -2.61 -28.66
C GLN A 60 -23.18 -2.17 -27.19
N SER A 61 -23.15 -0.86 -26.93
CA SER A 61 -22.84 -0.34 -25.59
C SER A 61 -23.82 -0.80 -24.50
N HIS A 62 -25.11 -0.93 -24.82
CA HIS A 62 -26.14 -1.44 -23.89
C HIS A 62 -26.08 -2.97 -23.66
N SER A 63 -25.34 -3.72 -24.48
CA SER A 63 -25.22 -5.16 -24.35
C SER A 63 -23.78 -5.63 -24.55
N PRO A 64 -22.89 -5.41 -23.57
CA PRO A 64 -21.52 -5.93 -23.66
C PRO A 64 -21.49 -7.46 -23.69
N GLU A 65 -20.48 -8.00 -24.37
CA GLU A 65 -20.27 -9.44 -24.55
C GLU A 65 -18.89 -9.87 -24.06
N LEU A 66 -18.81 -10.92 -23.24
CA LEU A 66 -17.54 -11.41 -22.71
C LEU A 66 -16.71 -12.10 -23.80
N LEU A 67 -15.48 -11.63 -24.01
CA LEU A 67 -14.53 -12.18 -24.99
C LEU A 67 -13.51 -13.13 -24.34
N GLY A 68 -12.94 -12.73 -23.20
CA GLY A 68 -11.82 -13.43 -22.58
C GLY A 68 -11.69 -13.15 -21.09
N THR A 69 -10.93 -14.00 -20.39
CA THR A 69 -10.67 -13.85 -18.96
C THR A 69 -9.27 -14.30 -18.60
N LEU A 70 -8.55 -13.48 -17.83
CA LEU A 70 -7.31 -13.85 -17.15
C LEU A 70 -7.57 -13.93 -15.65
N THR A 71 -6.95 -14.89 -14.95
CA THR A 71 -7.11 -15.11 -13.51
C THR A 71 -5.78 -14.96 -12.76
N ASN A 72 -5.80 -15.14 -11.44
CA ASN A 72 -4.64 -15.08 -10.54
C ASN A 72 -4.01 -13.69 -10.37
N LEU A 73 -4.77 -12.62 -10.61
CA LEU A 73 -4.31 -11.22 -10.51
C LEU A 73 -4.38 -10.62 -9.10
N GLY A 74 -4.49 -11.46 -8.06
CA GLY A 74 -4.43 -10.98 -6.68
C GLY A 74 -5.59 -10.07 -6.27
N HIS A 75 -5.31 -9.12 -5.37
CA HIS A 75 -6.30 -8.15 -4.89
C HIS A 75 -6.35 -6.88 -5.74
N THR A 76 -6.86 -7.00 -6.96
CA THR A 76 -6.92 -5.91 -7.96
C THR A 76 -7.63 -4.65 -7.43
N ARG A 77 -7.15 -3.45 -7.80
CA ARG A 77 -7.69 -2.16 -7.36
C ARG A 77 -8.05 -1.23 -8.51
N GLN A 78 -7.09 -0.86 -9.36
CA GLN A 78 -7.31 0.00 -10.54
C GLN A 78 -6.68 -0.61 -11.80
N ILE A 79 -7.23 -0.25 -12.96
CA ILE A 79 -6.74 -0.65 -14.28
C ILE A 79 -6.57 0.55 -15.21
N GLU A 80 -5.44 0.61 -15.90
CA GLU A 80 -5.22 1.51 -17.03
C GLU A 80 -4.80 0.69 -18.26
N VAL A 81 -5.31 1.05 -19.44
CA VAL A 81 -5.02 0.31 -20.68
C VAL A 81 -4.47 1.25 -21.74
N GLN A 82 -3.24 1.01 -22.18
CA GLN A 82 -2.59 1.79 -23.22
C GLN A 82 -1.86 0.86 -24.19
N ASN A 83 -2.02 1.09 -25.50
CA ASN A 83 -1.34 0.34 -26.57
C ASN A 83 -1.46 -1.18 -26.43
N ASP A 84 -2.69 -1.66 -26.17
CA ASP A 84 -3.02 -3.08 -25.98
C ASP A 84 -2.29 -3.76 -24.79
N VAL A 85 -1.83 -2.96 -23.83
CA VAL A 85 -1.29 -3.41 -22.54
C VAL A 85 -2.16 -2.88 -21.41
N ALA A 86 -2.63 -3.78 -20.55
CA ALA A 86 -3.34 -3.45 -19.32
C ALA A 86 -2.39 -3.47 -18.12
N TYR A 87 -2.38 -2.38 -17.36
CA TYR A 87 -1.61 -2.23 -16.12
C TYR A 87 -2.59 -2.26 -14.95
N ILE A 88 -2.47 -3.30 -14.11
CA ILE A 88 -3.45 -3.61 -13.08
C ILE A 88 -2.78 -3.57 -11.72
N THR A 89 -3.14 -2.59 -10.89
CA THR A 89 -2.68 -2.54 -9.50
C THR A 89 -3.42 -3.57 -8.67
N ALA A 90 -2.72 -4.21 -7.73
CA ALA A 90 -3.24 -5.32 -6.95
C ALA A 90 -2.81 -5.29 -5.48
N ARG A 91 -2.82 -4.10 -4.86
CA ARG A 91 -2.47 -3.89 -3.45
C ARG A 91 -1.14 -4.54 -3.10
N GLU A 92 -1.12 -5.45 -2.12
CA GLU A 92 0.10 -6.09 -1.62
C GLU A 92 0.78 -7.01 -2.64
N ASP A 93 0.09 -7.32 -3.73
CA ASP A 93 0.64 -8.08 -4.83
C ASP A 93 1.29 -7.18 -5.89
N GLY A 94 1.34 -5.85 -5.73
CA GLY A 94 2.04 -4.98 -6.70
C GLY A 94 1.25 -4.74 -7.98
N VAL A 95 1.91 -4.77 -9.15
CA VAL A 95 1.27 -4.46 -10.46
C VAL A 95 1.39 -5.64 -11.41
N PHE A 96 0.27 -6.09 -11.98
CA PHE A 96 0.23 -7.05 -13.07
C PHE A 96 0.19 -6.30 -14.41
N ILE A 97 1.11 -6.63 -15.31
CA ILE A 97 1.18 -6.04 -16.64
C ILE A 97 0.78 -7.12 -17.64
N VAL A 98 -0.28 -6.87 -18.42
CA VAL A 98 -0.99 -7.89 -19.20
C VAL A 98 -1.09 -7.45 -20.65
N ASP A 99 -0.71 -8.32 -21.58
CA ASP A 99 -0.99 -8.17 -23.00
C ASP A 99 -2.46 -8.51 -23.26
N VAL A 100 -3.19 -7.54 -23.81
CA VAL A 100 -4.61 -7.65 -24.16
C VAL A 100 -4.88 -7.48 -25.66
N SER A 101 -3.83 -7.56 -26.49
CA SER A 101 -3.94 -7.48 -27.96
C SER A 101 -4.84 -8.58 -28.54
N ASN A 102 -4.81 -9.77 -27.94
CA ASN A 102 -5.79 -10.81 -28.19
C ASN A 102 -6.87 -10.80 -27.09
N SER A 103 -8.00 -10.14 -27.36
CA SER A 103 -9.10 -9.99 -26.40
C SER A 103 -9.67 -11.32 -25.88
N ALA A 104 -9.57 -12.40 -26.66
CA ALA A 104 -10.05 -13.72 -26.24
C ALA A 104 -9.03 -14.48 -25.36
N LYS A 105 -7.75 -14.09 -25.42
CA LYS A 105 -6.65 -14.75 -24.70
C LYS A 105 -5.67 -13.73 -24.11
N PRO A 106 -6.12 -12.88 -23.17
CA PRO A 106 -5.23 -11.98 -22.44
C PRO A 106 -4.15 -12.79 -21.70
N ARG A 107 -2.90 -12.31 -21.68
CA ARG A 107 -1.76 -13.01 -21.08
C ARG A 107 -0.90 -12.10 -20.23
N LEU A 108 -0.40 -12.62 -19.11
CA LEU A 108 0.54 -11.89 -18.25
C LEU A 108 1.87 -11.69 -18.98
N LEU A 109 2.35 -10.45 -19.02
CA LEU A 109 3.69 -10.08 -19.51
C LEU A 109 4.70 -10.09 -18.38
N SER A 110 4.38 -9.40 -17.29
CA SER A 110 5.25 -9.28 -16.13
C SER A 110 4.46 -8.99 -14.86
N HIS A 111 5.12 -9.20 -13.72
CA HIS A 111 4.59 -8.95 -12.39
C HIS A 111 5.57 -8.07 -11.62
N TYR A 112 5.21 -6.81 -11.45
CA TYR A 112 6.07 -5.79 -10.86
C TYR A 112 5.89 -5.70 -9.35
N ASN A 113 7.01 -5.77 -8.62
CA ASN A 113 7.06 -5.60 -7.17
C ASN A 113 7.07 -4.10 -6.83
N ALA A 114 5.89 -3.55 -6.56
CA ALA A 114 5.76 -2.17 -6.09
C ALA A 114 6.36 -1.98 -4.69
N ILE A 115 6.71 -0.75 -4.32
CA ILE A 115 7.32 -0.45 -3.01
C ILE A 115 6.38 -0.60 -1.80
N GLU A 116 5.06 -0.67 -2.06
CA GLU A 116 3.96 -0.81 -1.10
C GLU A 116 2.69 -1.32 -1.84
N LEU A 117 1.54 -1.29 -1.17
CA LEU A 117 0.20 -1.49 -1.69
C LEU A 117 -0.04 -0.61 -2.92
N ALA A 118 0.01 -1.22 -4.10
CA ALA A 118 -0.33 -0.56 -5.34
C ALA A 118 -1.85 -0.32 -5.37
N THR A 119 -2.26 0.95 -5.40
CA THR A 119 -3.67 1.34 -5.29
C THR A 119 -4.19 2.04 -6.52
N GLY A 120 -3.42 2.97 -7.08
CA GLY A 120 -3.81 3.65 -8.30
C GLY A 120 -2.72 3.71 -9.34
N ILE A 121 -3.11 3.96 -10.59
CA ILE A 121 -2.19 3.93 -11.72
C ILE A 121 -2.56 4.93 -12.80
N ALA A 122 -1.55 5.60 -13.35
CA ALA A 122 -1.64 6.38 -14.57
C ALA A 122 -0.47 6.05 -15.49
N ILE A 123 -0.67 6.11 -16.81
CA ILE A 123 0.36 5.88 -17.81
C ILE A 123 0.48 7.12 -18.70
N SER A 124 1.70 7.66 -18.83
CA SER A 124 2.02 8.74 -19.77
C SER A 124 3.28 8.38 -20.55
N GLY A 125 3.10 8.12 -21.85
CA GLY A 125 4.13 7.58 -22.73
C GLY A 125 4.76 6.28 -22.22
N LYS A 126 6.02 6.37 -21.76
CA LYS A 126 6.82 5.22 -21.29
C LYS A 126 6.90 5.12 -19.77
N VAL A 127 6.16 5.95 -19.04
CA VAL A 127 6.23 6.01 -17.58
C VAL A 127 4.88 5.61 -16.99
N ALA A 128 4.93 4.65 -16.07
CA ALA A 128 3.81 4.34 -15.19
C ALA A 128 4.00 5.06 -13.85
N PHE A 129 2.92 5.65 -13.35
CA PHE A 129 2.82 6.32 -12.07
C PHE A 129 1.95 5.46 -11.17
N VAL A 130 2.54 4.83 -10.15
CA VAL A 130 1.85 3.88 -9.27
C VAL A 130 1.66 4.52 -7.90
N ALA A 131 0.41 4.79 -7.52
CA ALA A 131 0.10 5.27 -6.18
C ALA A 131 0.27 4.15 -5.15
N CYS A 132 1.19 4.36 -4.20
CA CYS A 132 1.64 3.39 -3.20
C CYS A 132 1.23 3.81 -1.78
N ARG A 133 -0.02 4.28 -1.61
CA ARG A 133 -0.56 4.73 -0.32
C ARG A 133 0.39 5.71 0.38
N THR A 134 0.77 5.45 1.63
CA THR A 134 1.54 6.35 2.50
C THR A 134 2.95 6.66 2.00
N TYR A 135 3.37 6.06 0.88
CA TYR A 135 4.69 6.23 0.27
C TYR A 135 4.65 7.23 -0.89
N GLY A 136 3.47 7.75 -1.23
CA GLY A 136 3.26 8.62 -2.38
C GLY A 136 3.19 7.83 -3.67
N VAL A 137 3.88 8.29 -4.71
CA VAL A 137 3.80 7.74 -6.07
C VAL A 137 5.16 7.20 -6.49
N GLU A 138 5.18 5.95 -6.95
CA GLU A 138 6.32 5.30 -7.58
C GLU A 138 6.30 5.55 -9.09
N LEU A 139 7.43 5.96 -9.66
CA LEU A 139 7.59 6.16 -11.10
C LEU A 139 8.36 4.97 -11.67
N VAL A 140 7.81 4.36 -12.72
CA VAL A 140 8.30 3.11 -13.30
C VAL A 140 8.45 3.27 -14.81
N ASP A 141 9.62 2.89 -15.33
CA ASP A 141 9.85 2.76 -16.77
C ASP A 141 9.13 1.51 -17.28
N VAL A 142 8.20 1.71 -18.20
CA VAL A 142 7.43 0.66 -18.87
C VAL A 142 7.68 0.69 -20.39
N SER A 143 8.84 1.22 -20.82
CA SER A 143 9.28 1.16 -22.22
C SER A 143 9.28 -0.27 -22.78
N ASP A 144 9.63 -1.23 -21.93
CA ASP A 144 9.41 -2.66 -22.13
C ASP A 144 8.46 -3.16 -21.03
N PRO A 145 7.16 -3.35 -21.32
CA PRO A 145 6.19 -3.84 -20.34
C PRO A 145 6.49 -5.26 -19.82
N GLY A 146 7.36 -6.02 -20.51
CA GLY A 146 7.87 -7.31 -20.01
C GLY A 146 9.00 -7.17 -18.98
N LYS A 147 9.63 -5.99 -18.90
CA LYS A 147 10.76 -5.69 -17.99
C LYS A 147 10.63 -4.27 -17.40
N PRO A 148 9.59 -4.01 -16.61
CA PRO A 148 9.42 -2.72 -15.93
C PRO A 148 10.59 -2.43 -14.98
N LEU A 149 11.05 -1.16 -14.93
CA LEU A 149 12.18 -0.74 -14.09
C LEU A 149 11.80 0.43 -13.19
N HIS A 150 12.16 0.33 -11.91
CA HIS A 150 12.01 1.44 -10.98
C HIS A 150 12.83 2.66 -11.41
N LEU A 151 12.20 3.84 -11.47
CA LEU A 151 12.89 5.11 -11.75
C LEU A 151 13.13 5.91 -10.48
N SER A 152 12.07 6.19 -9.73
CA SER A 152 12.12 7.00 -8.51
C SER A 152 10.83 6.86 -7.67
N THR A 153 10.76 7.57 -6.54
CA THR A 153 9.54 7.72 -5.75
C THR A 153 9.41 9.16 -5.29
N ILE A 154 8.19 9.69 -5.37
CA ILE A 154 7.83 11.00 -4.85
C ILE A 154 6.86 10.87 -3.68
N ARG A 155 7.28 11.37 -2.51
CA ARG A 155 6.55 11.23 -1.24
C ARG A 155 5.49 12.32 -1.08
N THR A 156 4.36 12.17 -1.78
CA THR A 156 3.25 13.14 -1.79
C THR A 156 2.36 13.09 -0.55
N GLY A 157 2.33 11.95 0.15
CA GLY A 157 1.41 11.65 1.24
C GLY A 157 0.75 10.29 1.01
N GLU A 158 -0.43 10.06 1.59
CA GLU A 158 -1.23 8.86 1.28
C GLU A 158 -1.94 8.99 -0.07
N ALA A 159 -1.28 8.58 -1.15
CA ALA A 159 -1.79 8.59 -2.51
C ALA A 159 -2.65 7.35 -2.77
N GLN A 160 -3.92 7.53 -3.16
CA GLN A 160 -4.83 6.43 -3.53
C GLN A 160 -5.06 6.33 -5.04
N SER A 161 -5.09 7.49 -5.72
CA SER A 161 -5.17 7.61 -7.17
C SER A 161 -4.30 8.77 -7.67
N CYS A 162 -3.97 8.73 -8.95
CA CYS A 162 -3.17 9.76 -9.63
C CYS A 162 -3.52 9.84 -11.11
N VAL A 163 -3.29 11.01 -11.72
CA VAL A 163 -3.38 11.23 -13.16
C VAL A 163 -2.11 11.95 -13.62
N ALA A 164 -1.62 11.63 -14.82
CA ALA A 164 -0.47 12.30 -15.42
C ALA A 164 -0.81 12.83 -16.81
N ARG A 165 -0.41 14.06 -17.12
CA ARG A 165 -0.50 14.68 -18.45
C ARG A 165 0.55 15.79 -18.57
N ASP A 166 1.18 15.89 -19.73
CA ASP A 166 2.14 16.96 -20.08
C ASP A 166 3.36 17.03 -19.15
N GLY A 167 3.79 15.87 -18.67
CA GLY A 167 4.88 15.75 -17.70
C GLY A 167 4.51 16.25 -16.30
N ILE A 168 3.23 16.51 -16.00
CA ILE A 168 2.72 16.86 -14.67
C ILE A 168 1.95 15.68 -14.08
N LEU A 169 2.19 15.40 -12.80
CA LEU A 169 1.50 14.38 -12.02
C LEU A 169 0.59 15.05 -10.99
N TYR A 170 -0.69 14.65 -10.97
CA TYR A 170 -1.73 15.12 -10.05
C TYR A 170 -2.11 13.97 -9.11
N VAL A 171 -2.15 14.23 -7.81
CA VAL A 171 -2.37 13.21 -6.79
C VAL A 171 -3.40 13.67 -5.77
N GLY A 172 -4.44 12.85 -5.57
CA GLY A 172 -5.40 12.99 -4.49
C GLY A 172 -4.81 12.37 -3.23
N VAL A 173 -4.60 13.17 -2.19
CA VAL A 173 -4.01 12.72 -0.92
C VAL A 173 -5.09 12.54 0.13
N TRP A 174 -5.25 11.29 0.55
CA TRP A 174 -6.38 10.81 1.34
C TRP A 174 -6.47 11.50 2.71
N GLY A 175 -5.52 11.23 3.60
CA GLY A 175 -5.60 11.67 5.00
C GLY A 175 -5.32 13.15 5.26
N SER A 176 -4.50 13.81 4.42
CA SER A 176 -4.19 15.24 4.58
C SER A 176 -5.19 16.16 3.86
N LYS A 177 -6.06 15.60 3.01
CA LYS A 177 -7.07 16.35 2.24
C LYS A 177 -6.41 17.39 1.36
N GLU A 178 -5.55 16.91 0.46
CA GLU A 178 -4.76 17.76 -0.43
C GLU A 178 -4.79 17.22 -1.86
N LEU A 179 -4.90 18.11 -2.83
CA LEU A 179 -4.45 17.89 -4.19
C LEU A 179 -2.96 18.24 -4.22
N VAL A 180 -2.12 17.27 -4.55
CA VAL A 180 -0.67 17.46 -4.68
C VAL A 180 -0.30 17.38 -6.15
N ILE A 181 0.41 18.39 -6.64
CA ILE A 181 0.85 18.48 -8.03
C ILE A 181 2.36 18.44 -8.08
N CYS A 182 2.88 17.64 -9.01
CA CYS A 182 4.31 17.41 -9.17
C CYS A 182 4.75 17.65 -10.61
N ASP A 183 5.91 18.30 -10.79
CA ASP A 183 6.65 18.20 -12.05
C ASP A 183 7.28 16.80 -12.12
N ALA A 184 6.95 16.07 -13.17
CA ALA A 184 7.42 14.73 -13.48
C ALA A 184 8.06 14.63 -14.87
N LYS A 185 8.42 15.74 -15.52
CA LYS A 185 9.07 15.76 -16.84
C LYS A 185 10.35 14.93 -16.84
N ASN A 186 11.10 15.01 -15.75
CA ASN A 186 12.17 14.08 -15.42
C ASN A 186 11.67 13.04 -14.40
N PRO A 187 11.31 11.83 -14.84
CA PRO A 187 10.73 10.82 -13.96
C PRO A 187 11.76 10.17 -13.01
N ARG A 188 13.06 10.48 -13.13
CA ARG A 188 14.09 10.08 -12.16
C ARG A 188 14.25 11.07 -11.02
N ALA A 189 13.75 12.30 -11.16
CA ALA A 189 13.84 13.36 -10.16
C ALA A 189 12.58 14.23 -10.14
N PRO A 190 11.39 13.64 -9.90
CA PRO A 190 10.15 14.41 -9.82
C PRO A 190 10.15 15.34 -8.60
N GLN A 191 9.41 16.44 -8.68
CA GLN A 191 9.34 17.45 -7.62
C GLN A 191 7.90 17.88 -7.33
N ILE A 192 7.55 18.03 -6.05
CA ILE A 192 6.27 18.62 -5.66
C ILE A 192 6.34 20.12 -5.94
N ILE A 193 5.43 20.63 -6.76
CA ILE A 193 5.36 22.05 -7.13
C ILE A 193 4.20 22.79 -6.43
N SER A 194 3.11 22.09 -6.10
CA SER A 194 2.02 22.70 -5.31
C SER A 194 1.27 21.68 -4.44
N LYS A 195 0.61 22.21 -3.40
CA LYS A 195 -0.30 21.48 -2.51
C LYS A 195 -1.50 22.35 -2.22
N THR A 196 -2.67 21.93 -2.68
CA THR A 196 -3.91 22.70 -2.54
C THR A 196 -4.89 21.95 -1.62
N PRO A 197 -5.50 22.60 -0.63
CA PRO A 197 -6.41 21.94 0.29
C PRO A 197 -7.70 21.48 -0.41
N LEU A 198 -8.10 20.25 -0.11
CA LEU A 198 -9.43 19.71 -0.39
C LEU A 198 -10.29 19.77 0.87
N ASP A 199 -11.61 19.72 0.69
CA ASP A 199 -12.55 19.59 1.80
C ASP A 199 -12.69 18.15 2.26
N GLY A 200 -12.77 17.19 1.34
CA GLY A 200 -12.82 15.77 1.69
C GLY A 200 -11.46 15.09 1.57
N TYR A 201 -11.46 13.80 1.85
CA TYR A 201 -10.33 12.91 1.55
C TYR A 201 -10.24 12.78 0.03
N GLY A 202 -9.09 13.09 -0.57
CA GLY A 202 -8.90 12.96 -2.02
C GLY A 202 -8.64 11.52 -2.43
N ASP A 203 -9.25 11.09 -3.54
CA ASP A 203 -8.94 9.82 -4.22
C ASP A 203 -8.90 10.05 -5.74
N GLY A 204 -9.94 9.69 -6.50
CA GLY A 204 -9.95 9.78 -7.96
C GLY A 204 -9.91 11.20 -8.51
N LEU A 205 -9.22 11.35 -9.64
CA LEU A 205 -9.01 12.62 -10.33
C LEU A 205 -9.27 12.46 -11.83
N CYS A 206 -9.68 13.54 -12.48
CA CYS A 206 -9.71 13.65 -13.92
C CYS A 206 -9.10 14.98 -14.36
N VAL A 207 -8.23 14.96 -15.36
CA VAL A 207 -7.66 16.16 -15.97
C VAL A 207 -8.22 16.30 -17.38
N ARG A 208 -8.84 17.45 -17.67
CA ARG A 208 -9.41 17.80 -18.97
C ARG A 208 -9.22 19.28 -19.26
N GLY A 209 -8.70 19.60 -20.45
CA GLY A 209 -8.33 20.96 -20.81
C GLY A 209 -7.43 21.59 -19.74
N SER A 210 -7.80 22.77 -19.24
CA SER A 210 -7.11 23.49 -18.17
C SER A 210 -7.64 23.19 -16.77
N HIS A 211 -8.39 22.11 -16.55
CA HIS A 211 -9.03 21.83 -15.27
C HIS A 211 -8.69 20.45 -14.69
N CYS A 212 -8.58 20.41 -13.36
CA CYS A 212 -8.50 19.19 -12.56
C CYS A 212 -9.78 19.03 -11.74
N PHE A 213 -10.41 17.87 -11.88
CA PHE A 213 -11.61 17.45 -11.19
C PHE A 213 -11.20 16.41 -10.15
N VAL A 214 -11.61 16.60 -8.89
CA VAL A 214 -11.20 15.74 -7.78
C VAL A 214 -12.43 15.22 -7.06
N ALA A 215 -12.58 13.89 -7.04
CA ALA A 215 -13.58 13.22 -6.23
C ALA A 215 -13.11 13.16 -4.77
N THR A 216 -13.99 13.54 -3.85
CA THR A 216 -13.66 13.62 -2.42
C THR A 216 -14.67 12.87 -1.56
N GLY A 217 -14.25 12.40 -0.38
CA GLY A 217 -15.15 11.70 0.55
C GLY A 217 -14.84 11.80 2.03
N HIS A 218 -15.54 10.98 2.82
CA HIS A 218 -15.55 10.95 4.29
C HIS A 218 -15.91 12.29 4.92
N HIS A 219 -14.99 12.90 5.66
CA HIS A 219 -15.26 14.05 6.51
C HIS A 219 -14.76 15.32 5.84
N SER A 220 -15.51 16.41 5.99
CA SER A 220 -15.06 17.75 5.62
C SER A 220 -13.81 18.17 6.41
N ARG A 221 -12.99 19.03 5.83
CA ARG A 221 -11.75 19.57 6.39
C ARG A 221 -12.04 20.45 7.61
N SER A 222 -13.24 21.04 7.68
CA SER A 222 -13.67 21.84 8.82
C SER A 222 -13.98 21.02 10.09
N MET A 223 -14.08 19.68 9.97
CA MET A 223 -14.45 18.81 11.09
C MET A 223 -13.45 18.93 12.25
N ARG A 224 -13.97 19.18 13.46
CA ARG A 224 -13.19 19.31 14.70
C ARG A 224 -13.39 18.13 15.63
N LYS A 225 -14.59 17.54 15.64
CA LYS A 225 -14.94 16.34 16.40
C LYS A 225 -15.23 15.19 15.45
N ARG A 226 -14.73 14.00 15.78
CA ARG A 226 -14.88 12.81 14.93
C ARG A 226 -16.14 12.02 15.28
N ASP A 227 -17.28 12.71 15.28
CA ASP A 227 -18.60 12.13 15.57
C ASP A 227 -19.71 12.90 14.83
N GLU A 228 -20.89 12.30 14.77
CA GLU A 228 -22.04 12.80 13.99
C GLU A 228 -22.54 14.19 14.41
N SER A 229 -22.21 14.65 15.62
CA SER A 229 -22.58 15.99 16.09
C SER A 229 -21.83 17.10 15.37
N ASP A 230 -20.70 16.80 14.74
CA ASP A 230 -19.94 17.74 13.93
C ASP A 230 -20.55 17.85 12.51
N PRO A 231 -20.89 19.06 12.02
CA PRO A 231 -21.41 19.24 10.66
C PRO A 231 -20.45 18.79 9.56
N GLY A 232 -19.15 18.70 9.85
CA GLY A 232 -18.15 18.17 8.93
C GLY A 232 -18.09 16.65 8.89
N PHE A 233 -18.66 15.94 9.87
CA PHE A 233 -18.61 14.49 9.93
C PHE A 233 -19.44 13.86 8.81
N GLY A 234 -18.77 13.19 7.88
CA GLY A 234 -19.41 12.52 6.75
C GLY A 234 -19.80 13.49 5.62
N ASN A 235 -19.35 14.74 5.70
CA ASN A 235 -19.71 15.81 4.76
C ASN A 235 -18.55 16.17 3.81
N GLY A 236 -17.57 15.27 3.65
CA GLY A 236 -16.45 15.41 2.71
C GLY A 236 -16.79 14.97 1.29
N HIS A 237 -17.93 14.30 1.08
CA HIS A 237 -18.37 13.70 -0.17
C HIS A 237 -18.70 14.75 -1.25
N GLY A 238 -18.15 14.59 -2.46
CA GLY A 238 -18.45 15.48 -3.58
C GLY A 238 -17.41 15.53 -4.69
N LEU A 239 -17.49 16.59 -5.47
CA LEU A 239 -16.58 16.93 -6.56
C LEU A 239 -16.04 18.34 -6.34
N GLU A 240 -14.73 18.50 -6.44
CA GLU A 240 -14.01 19.77 -6.41
C GLU A 240 -13.32 20.03 -7.75
N ILE A 241 -13.34 21.27 -8.20
CA ILE A 241 -12.81 21.67 -9.51
C ILE A 241 -11.77 22.77 -9.34
N PHE A 242 -10.62 22.59 -9.99
CA PHE A 242 -9.51 23.53 -9.98
C PHE A 242 -9.09 23.89 -11.40
N ASP A 243 -8.79 25.17 -11.64
CA ASP A 243 -8.05 25.62 -12.81
C ASP A 243 -6.55 25.32 -12.56
N ILE A 244 -5.94 24.63 -13.52
CA ILE A 244 -4.55 24.17 -13.52
C ILE A 244 -3.76 24.74 -14.70
N THR A 245 -4.18 25.87 -15.25
CA THR A 245 -3.41 26.62 -16.26
C THR A 245 -2.01 26.97 -15.74
N GLN A 246 -1.90 27.20 -14.43
CA GLN A 246 -0.65 27.32 -13.68
C GLN A 246 -0.60 26.22 -12.60
N PRO A 247 -0.01 25.04 -12.88
CA PRO A 247 0.02 23.91 -11.96
C PRO A 247 0.71 24.20 -10.61
N GLU A 248 1.61 25.18 -10.58
CA GLU A 248 2.26 25.71 -9.37
C GLU A 248 1.31 26.49 -8.45
N GLU A 249 0.22 27.03 -8.98
CA GLU A 249 -0.79 27.79 -8.26
C GLU A 249 -2.22 27.43 -8.74
N PRO A 250 -2.71 26.21 -8.45
CA PRO A 250 -4.04 25.80 -8.87
C PRO A 250 -5.12 26.66 -8.22
N ALA A 251 -5.99 27.26 -9.02
CA ALA A 251 -7.06 28.10 -8.53
C ALA A 251 -8.33 27.26 -8.29
N PHE A 252 -8.91 27.35 -7.09
CA PHE A 252 -10.20 26.73 -6.81
C PHE A 252 -11.29 27.41 -7.63
N VAL A 253 -12.07 26.62 -8.38
CA VAL A 253 -13.18 27.10 -9.21
C VAL A 253 -14.50 26.92 -8.48
N SER A 254 -14.86 25.67 -8.18
CA SER A 254 -16.14 25.36 -7.55
C SER A 254 -16.13 24.00 -6.84
N ARG A 255 -17.22 23.74 -6.11
CA ARG A 255 -17.47 22.47 -5.41
C ARG A 255 -18.95 22.17 -5.40
N ILE A 256 -19.27 20.89 -5.58
CA ILE A 256 -20.62 20.35 -5.36
C ILE A 256 -20.56 19.18 -4.38
N LYS A 257 -21.51 19.13 -3.44
CA LYS A 257 -21.55 18.13 -2.37
C LYS A 257 -22.50 16.98 -2.68
N ALA A 258 -21.95 15.77 -2.64
CA ALA A 258 -22.75 14.55 -2.65
C ALA A 258 -23.35 14.29 -1.25
N PRO A 259 -24.30 13.34 -1.11
CA PRO A 259 -24.98 13.09 0.15
C PRO A 259 -24.03 12.82 1.32
N ARG A 260 -24.36 13.38 2.49
CA ARG A 260 -23.62 13.12 3.73
C ARG A 260 -23.62 11.62 4.04
N TYR A 261 -22.43 11.04 4.17
CA TYR A 261 -22.27 9.62 4.48
C TYR A 261 -20.96 9.36 5.23
N TYR A 262 -20.93 8.33 6.07
CA TYR A 262 -19.68 7.84 6.65
C TYR A 262 -19.78 6.35 6.94
N ARG A 263 -18.85 5.59 6.36
CA ARG A 263 -18.61 4.19 6.69
C ARG A 263 -17.17 3.87 6.35
N ILE A 264 -16.48 3.14 7.21
CA ILE A 264 -15.11 2.69 6.94
C ILE A 264 -15.15 1.47 6.01
N GLY A 265 -14.31 1.49 4.98
CA GLY A 265 -14.05 0.36 4.10
C GLY A 265 -14.70 0.54 2.73
N MET A 266 -13.99 0.09 1.70
CA MET A 266 -14.25 0.48 0.30
C MET A 266 -14.18 1.99 0.10
N ASP A 267 -13.20 2.65 0.72
CA ASP A 267 -12.97 4.09 0.58
C ASP A 267 -12.40 4.38 -0.82
N MET A 268 -13.29 4.46 -1.82
CA MET A 268 -12.95 4.59 -3.24
C MET A 268 -13.88 5.62 -3.87
N TRP A 269 -13.31 6.69 -4.40
CA TRP A 269 -14.05 7.72 -5.13
C TRP A 269 -13.38 7.92 -6.48
N ASP A 270 -14.20 8.15 -7.49
CA ASP A 270 -13.69 8.32 -8.84
C ASP A 270 -14.48 9.36 -9.63
N VAL A 271 -13.81 10.01 -10.57
CA VAL A 271 -14.41 10.99 -11.46
C VAL A 271 -13.87 10.82 -12.87
N ALA A 272 -14.76 10.89 -13.86
CA ALA A 272 -14.41 11.01 -15.27
C ALA A 272 -15.21 12.15 -15.88
N VAL A 273 -14.60 12.84 -16.85
CA VAL A 273 -15.21 13.99 -17.50
C VAL A 273 -15.26 13.78 -19.00
N SER A 274 -16.44 14.01 -19.58
CA SER A 274 -16.68 13.96 -21.01
C SER A 274 -17.72 15.00 -21.43
N GLY A 275 -17.36 15.85 -22.40
CA GLY A 275 -18.21 16.96 -22.84
C GLY A 275 -18.57 17.88 -21.67
N ASN A 276 -19.87 18.11 -21.49
CA ASN A 276 -20.41 18.98 -20.45
C ASN A 276 -20.77 18.23 -19.16
N TYR A 277 -20.29 16.99 -18.98
CA TYR A 277 -20.66 16.18 -17.82
C TYR A 277 -19.43 15.62 -17.10
N ALA A 278 -19.48 15.68 -15.77
CA ALA A 278 -18.65 14.89 -14.88
C ALA A 278 -19.47 13.73 -14.32
N TYR A 279 -18.89 12.54 -14.31
CA TYR A 279 -19.45 11.32 -13.73
C TYR A 279 -18.70 11.07 -12.44
N LEU A 280 -19.42 10.88 -11.34
CA LEU A 280 -18.83 10.74 -10.00
C LEU A 280 -19.26 9.41 -9.40
N ALA A 281 -18.31 8.55 -9.05
CA ALA A 281 -18.54 7.42 -8.17
C ALA A 281 -18.29 7.86 -6.73
N ASP A 282 -19.35 7.87 -5.93
CA ASP A 282 -19.31 8.27 -4.53
C ASP A 282 -19.52 7.07 -3.58
N THR A 283 -18.72 6.02 -3.80
CA THR A 283 -18.76 4.76 -3.05
C THR A 283 -20.20 4.23 -2.84
N TYR A 284 -20.75 4.38 -1.62
CA TYR A 284 -22.04 3.86 -1.18
C TYR A 284 -23.22 4.72 -1.61
N ASN A 285 -22.99 6.01 -1.88
CA ASN A 285 -24.01 6.89 -2.46
C ASN A 285 -24.27 6.55 -3.93
N GLY A 286 -23.36 5.81 -4.58
CA GLY A 286 -23.53 5.31 -5.94
C GLY A 286 -22.89 6.19 -6.99
N ALA A 287 -23.42 6.14 -8.21
CA ALA A 287 -22.96 6.91 -9.35
C ALA A 287 -23.81 8.17 -9.53
N PHE A 288 -23.18 9.30 -9.84
CA PHE A 288 -23.81 10.58 -10.12
C PHE A 288 -23.36 11.12 -11.47
N VAL A 289 -24.23 11.90 -12.12
CA VAL A 289 -23.91 12.72 -13.29
C VAL A 289 -24.09 14.18 -12.91
N VAL A 290 -23.04 14.96 -13.12
CA VAL A 290 -22.97 16.38 -12.82
C VAL A 290 -22.86 17.13 -14.13
N ASP A 291 -23.81 18.03 -14.41
CA ASP A 291 -23.68 19.01 -15.48
C ASP A 291 -22.65 20.06 -15.06
N ILE A 292 -21.63 20.22 -15.89
CA ILE A 292 -20.50 21.14 -15.74
C ILE A 292 -20.40 22.11 -16.94
N SER A 293 -21.50 22.30 -17.69
CA SER A 293 -21.57 23.31 -18.75
C SER A 293 -21.27 24.72 -18.25
N ASP A 294 -21.64 25.01 -17.00
CA ASP A 294 -21.11 26.10 -16.19
C ASP A 294 -20.29 25.49 -15.03
N ILE A 295 -18.97 25.51 -15.18
CA ILE A 295 -18.04 24.90 -14.24
C ILE A 295 -17.97 25.65 -12.89
N GLU A 296 -18.39 26.92 -12.85
CA GLU A 296 -18.49 27.68 -11.61
C GLU A 296 -19.74 27.29 -10.81
N ARG A 297 -20.76 26.73 -11.49
CA ARG A 297 -22.06 26.37 -10.91
C ARG A 297 -22.52 24.97 -11.33
N PRO A 298 -21.74 23.92 -11.01
CA PRO A 298 -22.10 22.55 -11.35
C PRO A 298 -23.41 22.12 -10.68
N SER A 299 -24.15 21.21 -11.33
CA SER A 299 -25.42 20.69 -10.80
C SER A 299 -25.61 19.20 -11.08
N PHE A 300 -26.24 18.46 -10.16
CA PHE A 300 -26.54 17.05 -10.38
C PHE A 300 -27.74 16.90 -11.33
N VAL A 301 -27.60 16.04 -12.34
CA VAL A 301 -28.65 15.76 -13.34
C VAL A 301 -29.04 14.28 -13.42
N GLY A 302 -28.31 13.40 -12.74
CA GLY A 302 -28.67 12.00 -12.62
C GLY A 302 -27.94 11.29 -11.48
N HIS A 303 -28.56 10.23 -10.96
CA HIS A 303 -27.96 9.42 -9.91
C HIS A 303 -28.42 7.95 -9.97
N ARG A 304 -27.60 7.03 -9.44
CA ARG A 304 -27.97 5.62 -9.23
C ARG A 304 -27.19 5.02 -8.07
N GLN A 305 -27.90 4.70 -6.99
CA GLN A 305 -27.39 3.85 -5.93
C GLN A 305 -27.54 2.38 -6.34
N LEU A 306 -26.51 1.56 -6.11
CA LEU A 306 -26.58 0.12 -6.39
C LEU A 306 -27.35 -0.63 -5.31
N ALA A 307 -27.70 -1.88 -5.62
CA ALA A 307 -28.52 -2.73 -4.77
C ALA A 307 -27.98 -2.89 -3.34
N HIS A 308 -28.91 -2.95 -2.36
CA HIS A 308 -28.60 -3.25 -0.97
C HIS A 308 -28.17 -4.72 -0.80
N VAL A 309 -26.96 -4.93 -0.29
CA VAL A 309 -26.39 -6.24 0.00
C VAL A 309 -26.66 -6.60 1.45
N LYS A 310 -27.67 -7.46 1.69
CA LYS A 310 -28.12 -7.85 3.04
C LYS A 310 -26.99 -8.32 3.97
N SER A 311 -26.07 -9.14 3.46
CA SER A 311 -24.93 -9.66 4.24
C SER A 311 -23.91 -8.59 4.65
N ARG A 312 -23.95 -7.42 4.01
CA ARG A 312 -23.08 -6.26 4.29
C ARG A 312 -23.82 -5.14 5.01
N LYS A 313 -25.15 -5.21 5.10
CA LYS A 313 -26.02 -4.15 5.62
C LYS A 313 -25.70 -2.78 4.97
N ALA A 314 -25.55 -2.76 3.65
CA ALA A 314 -25.38 -1.52 2.87
C ALA A 314 -25.55 -1.78 1.37
N SER A 315 -25.79 -0.70 0.63
CA SER A 315 -25.69 -0.65 -0.82
C SER A 315 -24.30 -1.07 -1.29
N SER A 316 -24.25 -1.79 -2.42
CA SER A 316 -22.98 -2.13 -3.07
C SER A 316 -22.25 -0.84 -3.45
N PRO A 317 -20.97 -0.69 -3.09
CA PRO A 317 -20.18 0.45 -3.55
C PRO A 317 -20.01 0.44 -5.06
N VAL A 318 -20.11 1.62 -5.68
CA VAL A 318 -19.51 1.86 -7.01
C VAL A 318 -18.03 2.15 -6.78
N ALA A 319 -17.16 1.22 -7.16
CA ALA A 319 -15.72 1.32 -6.89
C ALA A 319 -14.91 1.95 -8.02
N GLY A 320 -15.45 1.94 -9.24
CA GLY A 320 -14.89 2.53 -10.45
C GLY A 320 -15.94 2.46 -11.57
N PHE A 321 -15.71 3.17 -12.66
CA PHE A 321 -16.62 3.15 -13.80
C PHE A 321 -15.94 3.55 -15.11
N ALA A 322 -16.58 3.19 -16.22
CA ALA A 322 -16.18 3.65 -17.54
C ALA A 322 -17.38 4.23 -18.29
N ILE A 323 -17.12 5.21 -19.16
CA ILE A 323 -18.14 5.90 -19.94
C ILE A 323 -18.23 5.25 -21.32
N GLY A 324 -19.38 4.66 -21.63
CA GLY A 324 -19.75 4.16 -22.95
C GLY A 324 -20.68 5.11 -23.67
N LYS A 325 -21.05 4.77 -24.90
CA LYS A 325 -22.04 5.54 -25.66
C LYS A 325 -23.44 5.30 -25.09
N GLY A 326 -24.04 6.35 -24.52
CA GLY A 326 -25.35 6.33 -23.89
C GLY A 326 -25.42 5.53 -22.58
N VAL A 327 -24.28 5.08 -22.03
CA VAL A 327 -24.23 4.25 -20.82
C VAL A 327 -23.04 4.56 -19.92
N VAL A 328 -23.20 4.26 -18.64
CA VAL A 328 -22.11 4.17 -17.67
C VAL A 328 -21.95 2.70 -17.26
N TYR A 329 -20.75 2.15 -17.39
CA TYR A 329 -20.40 0.84 -16.86
C TYR A 329 -19.89 1.00 -15.43
N ALA A 330 -20.69 0.62 -14.43
CA ALA A 330 -20.36 0.80 -13.01
C ALA A 330 -19.88 -0.51 -12.38
N ALA A 331 -18.68 -0.51 -11.81
CA ALA A 331 -18.13 -1.64 -11.07
C ALA A 331 -18.73 -1.73 -9.66
N GLY A 332 -19.63 -2.69 -9.44
CA GLY A 332 -20.21 -2.99 -8.14
C GLY A 332 -19.29 -3.87 -7.29
N ALA A 333 -18.69 -3.28 -6.25
CA ALA A 333 -17.68 -3.93 -5.41
C ALA A 333 -18.16 -5.23 -4.73
N TRP A 334 -19.46 -5.33 -4.43
CA TRP A 334 -20.05 -6.49 -3.78
C TRP A 334 -21.05 -7.26 -4.64
N THR A 335 -21.37 -6.73 -5.81
CA THR A 335 -22.38 -7.23 -6.73
C THR A 335 -21.73 -7.67 -8.03
N ASP A 336 -21.84 -6.86 -9.08
CA ASP A 336 -21.53 -7.19 -10.47
C ASP A 336 -21.04 -5.95 -11.23
N LEU A 337 -20.72 -6.10 -12.51
CA LEU A 337 -20.67 -4.97 -13.44
C LEU A 337 -22.08 -4.61 -13.89
N HIS A 338 -22.45 -3.35 -13.70
CA HIS A 338 -23.78 -2.82 -14.02
C HIS A 338 -23.70 -1.88 -15.24
N VAL A 339 -24.55 -2.10 -16.24
CA VAL A 339 -24.76 -1.16 -17.35
C VAL A 339 -25.89 -0.22 -16.95
N ILE A 340 -25.56 1.05 -16.75
CA ILE A 340 -26.49 2.10 -16.35
C ILE A 340 -26.82 2.96 -17.56
N ASP A 341 -28.09 3.11 -17.90
CA ASP A 341 -28.56 3.98 -18.98
C ASP A 341 -28.29 5.45 -18.63
N ALA A 342 -27.51 6.10 -19.48
CA ALA A 342 -27.14 7.49 -19.37
C ALA A 342 -27.08 8.12 -20.78
N PRO A 343 -28.23 8.47 -21.38
CA PRO A 343 -28.30 8.98 -22.76
C PRO A 343 -27.36 10.15 -23.13
N MET A 344 -26.90 10.92 -22.13
CA MET A 344 -25.94 12.01 -22.33
C MET A 344 -24.47 11.54 -22.38
N ALA A 345 -24.21 10.29 -22.00
CA ALA A 345 -22.88 9.71 -21.92
C ALA A 345 -22.28 9.48 -23.30
N GLU A 346 -21.10 10.02 -23.49
CA GLU A 346 -20.28 9.81 -24.67
C GLU A 346 -18.85 9.54 -24.21
N PRO A 347 -18.14 8.57 -24.79
CA PRO A 347 -16.73 8.32 -24.46
C PRO A 347 -15.91 9.60 -24.61
N ALA A 348 -15.07 9.88 -23.60
CA ALA A 348 -14.21 11.06 -23.64
C ALA A 348 -13.22 10.98 -24.81
N LYS A 349 -13.05 12.09 -25.52
CA LYS A 349 -12.00 12.20 -26.53
C LYS A 349 -10.63 12.24 -25.82
N SER A 350 -9.67 11.50 -26.35
CA SER A 350 -8.29 11.58 -25.90
C SER A 350 -7.74 12.98 -26.18
N GLU A 351 -7.12 13.57 -25.17
CA GLU A 351 -6.36 14.81 -25.31
C GLU A 351 -4.89 14.47 -25.62
N PRO A 352 -4.17 15.34 -26.35
CA PRO A 352 -2.74 15.17 -26.54
C PRO A 352 -2.02 15.17 -25.19
N ASP A 353 -0.95 14.40 -25.13
CA ASP A 353 -0.07 14.31 -23.96
C ASP A 353 1.37 14.53 -24.42
N THR A 354 2.11 15.38 -23.70
CA THR A 354 3.56 15.47 -23.81
C THR A 354 4.20 14.62 -22.71
N PRO A 355 4.54 13.34 -22.98
CA PRO A 355 4.96 12.44 -21.92
C PRO A 355 6.34 12.79 -21.35
N PRO A 356 6.63 12.37 -20.10
CA PRO A 356 7.97 12.47 -19.52
C PRO A 356 9.05 11.84 -20.40
N VAL A 357 10.24 12.43 -20.37
CA VAL A 357 11.43 11.87 -21.02
C VAL A 357 12.31 11.23 -19.96
N ILE A 358 12.55 9.94 -20.06
CA ILE A 358 13.42 9.21 -19.14
C ILE A 358 14.88 9.56 -19.48
N PRO A 359 15.61 10.31 -18.62
CA PRO A 359 17.01 10.59 -18.89
C PRO A 359 17.86 9.32 -18.66
N PRO A 360 19.10 9.29 -19.23
CA PRO A 360 20.06 8.23 -18.95
C PRO A 360 20.26 8.03 -17.44
N PHE A 361 20.37 6.77 -17.02
CA PHE A 361 20.68 6.47 -15.63
C PHE A 361 22.10 6.91 -15.30
N THR A 362 22.24 7.73 -14.25
CA THR A 362 23.54 8.10 -13.68
C THR A 362 23.58 7.57 -12.26
N PRO A 363 24.44 6.59 -11.94
CA PRO A 363 24.58 6.11 -10.57
C PRO A 363 24.98 7.26 -9.64
N ALA A 364 24.22 7.51 -8.57
CA ALA A 364 24.64 8.45 -7.54
C ALA A 364 25.88 7.91 -6.83
N GLN A 365 26.91 8.75 -6.68
CA GLN A 365 28.06 8.40 -5.87
C GLN A 365 27.63 8.31 -4.40
N ASN A 366 27.97 7.20 -3.73
CA ASN A 366 27.62 7.00 -2.33
C ASN A 366 28.87 6.95 -1.45
N ASP A 367 29.26 8.11 -0.94
CA ASP A 367 30.45 8.24 -0.09
C ASP A 367 30.21 7.69 1.32
N ARG A 368 28.95 7.55 1.75
CA ARG A 368 28.59 7.17 3.12
C ARG A 368 28.34 5.68 3.31
N PHE A 369 27.99 4.95 2.25
CA PHE A 369 27.62 3.54 2.31
C PHE A 369 28.42 2.69 1.33
N HIS A 370 28.77 1.47 1.72
CA HIS A 370 28.98 0.40 0.75
C HIS A 370 27.61 -0.13 0.33
N VAL A 371 27.40 -0.32 -0.97
CA VAL A 371 26.08 -0.63 -1.53
C VAL A 371 26.12 -1.94 -2.31
N TYR A 372 25.28 -2.89 -1.91
CA TYR A 372 24.93 -4.04 -2.74
C TYR A 372 23.58 -3.80 -3.41
N LYS A 373 23.54 -3.77 -4.74
CA LYS A 373 22.34 -3.42 -5.51
C LYS A 373 21.94 -4.54 -6.47
N PRO A 374 20.99 -5.41 -6.09
CA PRO A 374 20.40 -6.39 -7.00
C PRO A 374 19.35 -5.73 -7.92
N ASP A 375 18.87 -6.48 -8.92
CA ASP A 375 17.82 -6.00 -9.85
C ASP A 375 16.46 -5.77 -9.16
N GLY A 376 16.20 -6.47 -8.05
CA GLY A 376 14.98 -6.33 -7.26
C GLY A 376 15.15 -5.48 -6.00
N GLN A 377 14.04 -5.23 -5.29
CA GLN A 377 14.04 -4.53 -4.01
C GLN A 377 14.73 -5.34 -2.91
N VAL A 378 15.58 -4.72 -2.11
CA VAL A 378 16.13 -5.33 -0.89
C VAL A 378 15.19 -5.07 0.29
N TRP A 379 14.52 -6.13 0.76
CA TRP A 379 13.51 -6.05 1.82
C TRP A 379 14.05 -6.40 3.21
N ALA A 380 14.92 -7.40 3.30
CA ALA A 380 15.44 -7.88 4.57
C ALA A 380 16.83 -8.51 4.38
N VAL A 381 17.56 -8.58 5.49
CA VAL A 381 18.83 -9.30 5.57
C VAL A 381 18.85 -10.12 6.85
N ALA A 382 19.40 -11.32 6.78
CA ALA A 382 19.75 -12.14 7.93
C ALA A 382 21.17 -12.68 7.74
N PHE A 383 21.84 -13.04 8.83
CA PHE A 383 23.23 -13.45 8.79
C PHE A 383 23.37 -14.93 9.12
N ALA A 384 24.13 -15.63 8.29
CA ALA A 384 24.64 -16.98 8.52
C ALA A 384 26.15 -16.86 8.71
N ASN A 385 26.59 -16.68 9.96
CA ASN A 385 27.95 -16.20 10.26
C ASN A 385 28.20 -14.86 9.53
N ASP A 386 29.29 -14.72 8.77
CA ASP A 386 29.63 -13.51 8.03
C ASP A 386 28.93 -13.38 6.65
N VAL A 387 28.13 -14.38 6.25
CA VAL A 387 27.39 -14.34 4.98
C VAL A 387 26.03 -13.69 5.20
N ALA A 388 25.77 -12.61 4.46
CA ALA A 388 24.47 -11.96 4.41
C ALA A 388 23.54 -12.70 3.45
N LEU A 389 22.43 -13.21 3.97
CA LEU A 389 21.31 -13.72 3.20
C LEU A 389 20.30 -12.60 3.01
N VAL A 390 20.08 -12.19 1.76
CA VAL A 390 19.39 -10.96 1.40
C VAL A 390 18.13 -11.28 0.61
N ALA A 391 16.97 -10.89 1.13
CA ALA A 391 15.70 -11.00 0.44
C ALA A 391 15.58 -9.88 -0.61
N CYS A 392 15.82 -10.21 -1.87
CA CYS A 392 15.99 -9.28 -2.98
C CYS A 392 14.72 -9.15 -3.87
N GLY A 393 13.53 -9.36 -3.29
CA GLY A 393 12.28 -9.12 -4.00
C GLY A 393 12.12 -10.01 -5.22
N SER A 394 11.99 -9.41 -6.40
CA SER A 394 11.89 -10.11 -7.68
C SER A 394 13.18 -10.85 -8.10
N ALA A 395 14.33 -10.50 -7.53
CA ALA A 395 15.59 -11.21 -7.78
C ALA A 395 15.79 -12.45 -6.87
N GLY A 396 14.81 -12.77 -6.01
CA GLY A 396 14.88 -13.92 -5.12
C GLY A 396 15.76 -13.72 -3.91
N LEU A 397 16.38 -14.80 -3.42
CA LEU A 397 17.27 -14.77 -2.26
C LEU A 397 18.73 -14.75 -2.72
N HIS A 398 19.53 -13.80 -2.23
CA HIS A 398 20.96 -13.74 -2.53
C HIS A 398 21.80 -14.07 -1.29
N ALA A 399 22.89 -14.81 -1.49
CA ALA A 399 23.98 -14.89 -0.51
C ALA A 399 25.08 -13.89 -0.91
N VAL A 400 25.49 -13.05 0.03
CA VAL A 400 26.37 -11.91 -0.24
C VAL A 400 27.44 -11.83 0.83
N GLN A 401 28.69 -11.75 0.41
CA GLN A 401 29.79 -11.34 1.27
C GLN A 401 29.81 -9.82 1.33
N LEU A 402 29.79 -9.23 2.52
CA LEU A 402 29.80 -7.76 2.68
C LEU A 402 31.21 -7.19 2.90
N TRP A 403 32.10 -7.97 3.51
CA TRP A 403 33.46 -7.56 3.84
C TRP A 403 34.50 -8.59 3.37
N PRO A 404 35.74 -8.19 3.05
CA PRO A 404 36.26 -6.81 3.01
C PRO A 404 35.72 -6.00 1.82
N SER A 405 35.11 -6.68 0.83
CA SER A 405 34.45 -6.07 -0.31
C SER A 405 33.13 -6.78 -0.59
N ILE A 406 32.14 -6.03 -1.06
CA ILE A 406 30.83 -6.57 -1.41
C ILE A 406 30.96 -7.49 -2.64
N SER A 407 30.52 -8.74 -2.53
CA SER A 407 30.40 -9.67 -3.66
C SER A 407 29.22 -10.62 -3.49
N LYS A 408 28.43 -10.82 -4.56
CA LYS A 408 27.39 -11.85 -4.62
C LYS A 408 28.05 -13.23 -4.69
N LEU A 409 27.75 -14.09 -3.73
CA LEU A 409 28.25 -15.47 -3.66
C LEU A 409 27.33 -16.43 -4.41
N ALA A 410 26.02 -16.30 -4.21
CA ALA A 410 25.01 -17.16 -4.82
C ALA A 410 23.66 -16.45 -4.96
N GLU A 411 22.83 -16.97 -5.85
CA GLU A 411 21.45 -16.55 -6.07
C GLU A 411 20.53 -17.77 -6.08
N TYR A 412 19.43 -17.67 -5.36
CA TYR A 412 18.44 -18.72 -5.19
C TYR A 412 17.08 -18.19 -5.66
N PRO A 413 16.59 -18.68 -6.82
CA PRO A 413 15.27 -18.30 -7.31
C PRO A 413 14.16 -18.68 -6.33
N THR A 414 13.18 -17.79 -6.21
CA THR A 414 11.99 -17.97 -5.37
C THR A 414 10.73 -18.07 -6.24
N GLU A 415 9.65 -18.67 -5.74
CA GLU A 415 8.38 -18.78 -6.52
C GLU A 415 7.52 -17.49 -6.42
N GLY A 416 8.00 -16.48 -5.72
CA GLY A 416 7.41 -15.15 -5.63
C GLY A 416 8.44 -14.16 -5.08
N PHE A 417 8.02 -12.95 -4.73
CA PHE A 417 8.96 -11.94 -4.23
C PHE A 417 9.49 -12.29 -2.84
N ALA A 418 10.80 -12.43 -2.71
CA ALA A 418 11.47 -12.58 -1.42
C ALA A 418 11.39 -11.27 -0.63
N VAL A 419 10.56 -11.23 0.41
CA VAL A 419 10.22 -10.02 1.18
C VAL A 419 10.62 -10.06 2.65
N ASP A 420 11.02 -11.22 3.16
CA ASP A 420 11.65 -11.34 4.48
C ASP A 420 12.51 -12.60 4.53
N VAL A 421 13.54 -12.60 5.38
CA VAL A 421 14.45 -13.73 5.57
C VAL A 421 14.88 -13.83 7.03
N LYS A 422 14.95 -15.06 7.53
CA LYS A 422 15.47 -15.40 8.87
C LYS A 422 16.37 -16.62 8.82
N VAL A 423 17.37 -16.64 9.69
CA VAL A 423 18.30 -17.77 9.87
C VAL A 423 18.11 -18.30 11.29
N GLN A 424 17.90 -19.60 11.41
CA GLN A 424 17.84 -20.29 12.70
C GLN A 424 18.56 -21.63 12.57
N GLY A 425 19.67 -21.78 13.30
CA GLY A 425 20.54 -22.96 13.17
C GLY A 425 21.13 -23.10 11.76
N ASP A 426 20.91 -24.25 11.16
CA ASP A 426 21.26 -24.59 9.77
C ASP A 426 20.12 -24.31 8.77
N HIS A 427 19.01 -23.71 9.19
CA HIS A 427 17.86 -23.44 8.32
C HIS A 427 17.69 -21.95 8.01
N VAL A 428 17.25 -21.68 6.79
CA VAL A 428 16.92 -20.36 6.26
C VAL A 428 15.44 -20.34 5.88
N TYR A 429 14.72 -19.36 6.39
CA TYR A 429 13.28 -19.19 6.19
C TYR A 429 13.06 -17.93 5.36
N VAL A 430 12.35 -18.04 4.23
CA VAL A 430 12.11 -16.91 3.32
C VAL A 430 10.62 -16.73 3.09
N ALA A 431 10.10 -15.55 3.39
CA ALA A 431 8.77 -15.15 2.98
C ALA A 431 8.80 -14.72 1.50
N GLU A 432 8.10 -15.45 0.63
CA GLU A 432 8.12 -15.29 -0.82
C GLU A 432 6.82 -14.65 -1.37
N SER A 433 6.11 -13.83 -0.59
CA SER A 433 4.81 -13.28 -0.98
C SER A 433 3.84 -14.39 -1.43
N LYS A 434 3.35 -14.37 -2.69
CA LYS A 434 2.47 -15.42 -3.24
C LYS A 434 3.13 -16.80 -3.31
N GLY A 435 4.46 -16.85 -3.29
CA GLY A 435 5.25 -18.08 -3.18
C GLY A 435 5.24 -18.72 -1.79
N GLY A 436 4.53 -18.15 -0.81
CA GLY A 436 4.40 -18.71 0.54
C GLY A 436 5.67 -18.55 1.38
N LEU A 437 5.92 -19.49 2.28
CA LEU A 437 7.15 -19.57 3.05
C LEU A 437 7.99 -20.72 2.47
N SER A 438 9.22 -20.45 2.10
CA SER A 438 10.20 -21.48 1.79
C SER A 438 11.17 -21.67 2.94
N ILE A 439 11.64 -22.91 3.08
CA ILE A 439 12.61 -23.31 4.08
C ILE A 439 13.74 -24.02 3.35
N TRP A 440 14.97 -23.58 3.62
CA TRP A 440 16.17 -24.09 3.01
C TRP A 440 17.10 -24.61 4.10
N LYS A 441 17.81 -25.69 3.81
CA LYS A 441 18.89 -26.20 4.65
C LYS A 441 20.21 -25.65 4.13
N ARG A 442 21.03 -25.14 5.03
CA ARG A 442 22.39 -24.70 4.74
C ARG A 442 23.33 -25.89 4.79
N GLU A 443 23.97 -26.17 3.67
CA GLU A 443 24.97 -27.22 3.54
C GLU A 443 26.32 -26.78 4.13
N GLN A 444 27.23 -27.73 4.30
CA GLN A 444 28.55 -27.48 4.92
C GLN A 444 29.41 -26.49 4.11
N ASP A 445 29.21 -26.44 2.79
CA ASP A 445 29.89 -25.51 1.87
C ASP A 445 29.21 -24.12 1.82
N GLY A 446 28.16 -23.90 2.62
CA GLY A 446 27.41 -22.65 2.68
C GLY A 446 26.32 -22.51 1.62
N THR A 447 26.15 -23.47 0.71
CA THR A 447 25.04 -23.47 -0.25
C THR A 447 23.71 -23.79 0.43
N LEU A 448 22.61 -23.44 -0.22
CA LEU A 448 21.26 -23.70 0.27
C LEU A 448 20.56 -24.78 -0.57
N ALA A 449 20.09 -25.83 0.10
CA ALA A 449 19.23 -26.86 -0.47
C ALA A 449 17.79 -26.65 -0.02
N ALA A 450 16.82 -26.89 -0.90
CA ALA A 450 15.40 -26.79 -0.54
C ALA A 450 15.05 -27.85 0.52
N ALA A 451 14.46 -27.42 1.64
CA ALA A 451 14.11 -28.30 2.76
C ALA A 451 12.60 -28.45 2.93
N GLY A 452 11.82 -27.38 2.71
CA GLY A 452 10.37 -27.46 2.78
C GLY A 452 9.67 -26.16 2.45
N ARG A 453 8.33 -26.19 2.55
CA ARG A 453 7.49 -25.12 2.01
C ARG A 453 6.11 -25.10 2.65
N PHE A 454 5.62 -23.91 2.99
CA PHE A 454 4.28 -23.69 3.55
C PHE A 454 3.51 -22.69 2.69
N ARG A 455 2.22 -22.96 2.46
CA ARG A 455 1.33 -22.11 1.63
C ARG A 455 0.02 -21.82 2.32
N VAL A 456 -0.49 -20.62 2.05
CA VAL A 456 -1.87 -20.26 2.35
C VAL A 456 -2.55 -19.94 1.03
N ARG A 457 -3.59 -20.71 0.69
CA ARG A 457 -4.28 -20.60 -0.60
C ARG A 457 -4.79 -19.17 -0.81
N GLY A 458 -4.33 -18.55 -1.90
CA GLY A 458 -4.76 -17.20 -2.30
C GLY A 458 -4.27 -16.07 -1.41
N GLN A 459 -3.27 -16.30 -0.55
CA GLN A 459 -2.70 -15.26 0.32
C GLN A 459 -1.19 -15.23 0.23
N SER A 460 -0.64 -14.01 0.31
CA SER A 460 0.79 -13.75 0.35
C SER A 460 1.34 -13.91 1.78
N ILE A 461 2.58 -14.34 1.94
CA ILE A 461 3.30 -14.32 3.23
C ILE A 461 4.33 -13.18 3.17
N LYS A 462 4.23 -12.23 4.10
CA LYS A 462 4.95 -10.94 4.03
C LYS A 462 6.02 -10.74 5.10
N GLN A 463 5.95 -11.51 6.18
CA GLN A 463 6.95 -11.50 7.26
C GLN A 463 7.10 -12.91 7.80
N VAL A 464 8.33 -13.26 8.19
CA VAL A 464 8.62 -14.46 8.98
C VAL A 464 9.51 -14.09 10.17
N VAL A 465 9.14 -14.56 11.35
CA VAL A 465 9.98 -14.52 12.55
C VAL A 465 10.13 -15.95 13.07
N VAL A 466 11.37 -16.37 13.34
CA VAL A 466 11.67 -17.68 13.93
C VAL A 466 12.34 -17.45 15.28
N PRO A 467 11.63 -17.65 16.40
CA PRO A 467 12.20 -17.44 17.74
C PRO A 467 13.32 -18.43 18.08
N PRO A 468 14.19 -18.14 19.06
CA PRO A 468 15.44 -18.88 19.30
C PRO A 468 15.35 -20.39 19.53
N ARG A 469 14.21 -20.93 20.03
CA ARG A 469 14.04 -22.39 20.16
C ARG A 469 13.85 -23.10 18.82
N GLY A 470 13.53 -22.37 17.75
CA GLY A 470 13.43 -22.90 16.39
C GLY A 470 12.24 -23.82 16.10
N ASN A 471 11.41 -24.16 17.09
CA ASN A 471 10.26 -25.06 16.90
C ASN A 471 9.09 -24.43 16.13
N TYR A 472 8.98 -23.10 16.15
CA TYR A 472 7.86 -22.37 15.56
C TYR A 472 8.34 -21.24 14.66
N ALA A 473 7.57 -20.97 13.60
CA ALA A 473 7.68 -19.75 12.82
C ALA A 473 6.38 -18.96 12.88
N LEU A 474 6.51 -17.64 12.98
CA LEU A 474 5.43 -16.66 13.08
C LEU A 474 5.30 -15.93 11.76
N LEU A 475 4.09 -15.89 11.19
CA LEU A 475 3.89 -15.42 9.82
C LEU A 475 2.82 -14.33 9.74
N ASP A 476 3.15 -13.27 9.00
CA ASP A 476 2.19 -12.29 8.49
C ASP A 476 1.62 -12.81 7.17
N VAL A 477 0.31 -13.07 7.16
CA VAL A 477 -0.39 -13.72 6.05
C VAL A 477 -1.54 -12.84 5.53
N GLY A 478 -1.45 -12.53 4.23
CA GLY A 478 -2.41 -11.72 3.51
C GLY A 478 -2.46 -10.30 4.06
N GLN A 479 -3.67 -9.79 4.25
CA GLN A 479 -3.89 -8.42 4.69
C GLN A 479 -3.94 -8.25 6.22
N SER A 480 -4.27 -9.30 6.97
CA SER A 480 -4.63 -9.16 8.39
C SER A 480 -4.48 -10.42 9.23
N SER A 481 -3.94 -11.52 8.69
CA SER A 481 -3.92 -12.78 9.42
C SER A 481 -2.54 -13.06 10.00
N PHE A 482 -2.52 -13.45 11.27
CA PHE A 482 -1.33 -13.89 11.97
C PHE A 482 -1.36 -15.41 12.13
N TYR A 483 -0.30 -16.09 11.70
CA TYR A 483 -0.18 -17.54 11.78
C TYR A 483 1.01 -17.92 12.66
N ILE A 484 0.85 -18.99 13.45
CA ILE A 484 1.96 -19.72 14.05
C ILE A 484 1.98 -21.10 13.39
N ILE A 485 3.15 -21.47 12.87
CA ILE A 485 3.39 -22.79 12.29
C ILE A 485 4.45 -23.53 13.09
N ASP A 486 4.27 -24.82 13.27
CA ASP A 486 5.27 -25.76 13.73
C ASP A 486 6.24 -26.05 12.58
N VAL A 487 7.54 -25.89 12.84
CA VAL A 487 8.64 -26.12 11.91
C VAL A 487 9.71 -27.06 12.50
N THR A 488 9.34 -27.85 13.52
CA THR A 488 10.22 -28.88 14.10
C THR A 488 10.64 -29.92 13.07
N ASP A 489 9.76 -30.23 12.11
CA ASP A 489 10.09 -30.86 10.85
C ASP A 489 9.98 -29.82 9.71
N PRO A 490 11.10 -29.23 9.27
CA PRO A 490 11.14 -28.25 8.19
C PRO A 490 10.56 -28.77 6.86
N ALA A 491 10.52 -30.09 6.63
CA ALA A 491 9.95 -30.66 5.42
C ALA A 491 8.42 -30.65 5.42
N THR A 492 7.79 -30.68 6.60
CA THR A 492 6.33 -30.72 6.74
C THR A 492 5.79 -29.65 7.72
N PRO A 493 6.00 -28.36 7.44
CA PRO A 493 5.54 -27.28 8.31
C PRO A 493 4.01 -27.26 8.44
N LYS A 494 3.51 -27.10 9.68
CA LYS A 494 2.07 -27.21 9.99
C LYS A 494 1.55 -26.02 10.75
N LYS A 495 0.42 -25.46 10.31
CA LYS A 495 -0.27 -24.40 11.05
C LYS A 495 -0.85 -24.94 12.36
N VAL A 496 -0.41 -24.35 13.48
CA VAL A 496 -0.90 -24.66 14.83
C VAL A 496 -1.83 -23.59 15.37
N LEU A 497 -1.66 -22.32 14.96
CA LEU A 497 -2.53 -21.21 15.36
C LEU A 497 -2.80 -20.26 14.18
N LYS A 498 -4.01 -19.71 14.15
CA LYS A 498 -4.39 -18.57 13.33
C LYS A 498 -5.13 -17.57 14.21
N ASP A 499 -4.76 -16.30 14.08
CA ASP A 499 -5.51 -15.19 14.67
C ASP A 499 -5.76 -14.09 13.63
N VAL A 500 -6.88 -13.39 13.78
CA VAL A 500 -7.27 -12.23 12.97
C VAL A 500 -7.94 -11.23 13.89
N ARG A 501 -7.36 -10.03 13.99
CA ARG A 501 -7.96 -8.92 14.73
C ARG A 501 -8.41 -7.83 13.76
N HIS A 502 -9.12 -6.84 14.29
CA HIS A 502 -9.56 -5.72 13.48
C HIS A 502 -8.36 -4.84 13.15
N GLY A 503 -8.08 -4.69 11.85
CA GLY A 503 -6.89 -4.05 11.35
C GLY A 503 -6.21 -4.84 10.24
N LEU A 504 -5.29 -4.17 9.57
CA LEU A 504 -4.35 -4.70 8.58
C LEU A 504 -2.96 -4.83 9.19
N LEU A 505 -2.20 -5.77 8.65
CA LEU A 505 -0.77 -5.91 8.87
C LEU A 505 0.00 -5.19 7.75
N TYR A 506 0.87 -4.24 8.12
CA TYR A 506 1.65 -3.40 7.18
C TYR A 506 3.13 -3.83 7.07
N GLY A 507 3.43 -5.10 7.32
CA GLY A 507 4.81 -5.61 7.44
C GLY A 507 5.51 -5.16 8.72
N TYR A 508 6.46 -5.98 9.19
CA TYR A 508 7.17 -5.81 10.46
C TYR A 508 6.20 -5.54 11.62
N GLN A 509 5.12 -6.31 11.69
CA GLN A 509 4.11 -6.25 12.74
C GLN A 509 4.15 -7.44 13.70
N ILE A 510 5.03 -8.39 13.42
CA ILE A 510 5.50 -9.38 14.37
C ILE A 510 6.82 -8.86 14.93
N ALA A 511 6.92 -8.76 16.25
CA ALA A 511 8.16 -8.27 16.87
C ALA A 511 9.27 -9.32 16.80
N GLU A 512 10.51 -8.84 16.63
CA GLU A 512 11.69 -9.66 16.77
C GLU A 512 11.92 -9.96 18.26
N GLY A 513 12.09 -11.23 18.62
CA GLY A 513 12.32 -11.68 20.00
C GLY A 513 11.05 -12.03 20.79
N LEU A 514 11.25 -12.45 22.04
CA LEU A 514 10.20 -12.88 22.96
C LEU A 514 10.27 -12.08 24.27
N LEU A 515 9.11 -11.74 24.83
CA LEU A 515 9.04 -11.36 26.24
C LEU A 515 9.08 -12.60 27.12
N GLU A 516 9.83 -12.50 28.22
CA GLU A 516 10.00 -13.54 29.23
C GLU A 516 10.48 -14.88 28.61
N ASP A 517 11.24 -14.81 27.50
CA ASP A 517 11.70 -15.96 26.69
C ASP A 517 10.57 -16.92 26.27
N ARG A 518 9.34 -16.40 26.18
CA ARG A 518 8.12 -17.22 26.02
C ARG A 518 7.05 -16.59 25.16
N TYR A 519 6.82 -15.29 25.28
CA TYR A 519 5.68 -14.60 24.68
C TYR A 519 6.08 -13.84 23.41
N ALA A 520 5.54 -14.27 22.28
CA ALA A 520 5.64 -13.52 21.03
C ALA A 520 4.61 -12.40 20.96
N CYS A 521 4.85 -11.41 20.10
CA CYS A 521 3.90 -10.34 19.85
C CYS A 521 3.59 -10.18 18.38
N CYS A 522 2.30 -10.06 18.09
CA CYS A 522 1.78 -9.52 16.84
C CYS A 522 0.87 -8.34 17.17
N PHE A 523 0.87 -7.31 16.33
CA PHE A 523 -0.01 -6.16 16.52
C PHE A 523 -0.77 -5.81 15.24
N TRP A 524 -1.98 -5.30 15.40
CA TRP A 524 -2.82 -4.85 14.29
C TRP A 524 -2.99 -3.34 14.36
N HIS A 525 -2.96 -2.69 13.20
CA HIS A 525 -3.34 -1.29 13.16
C HIS A 525 -4.82 -1.18 13.57
N VAL A 526 -5.18 -0.22 14.43
CA VAL A 526 -6.47 -0.12 15.15
C VAL A 526 -6.49 -0.78 16.53
N THR A 527 -6.32 -2.10 16.67
CA THR A 527 -6.57 -2.76 17.96
C THR A 527 -5.36 -2.95 18.87
N GLY A 528 -4.14 -2.80 18.36
CA GLY A 528 -2.93 -2.78 19.19
C GLY A 528 -2.20 -4.12 19.25
N PHE A 529 -1.51 -4.37 20.36
CA PHE A 529 -0.48 -5.40 20.50
C PHE A 529 -0.99 -6.59 21.30
N TYR A 530 -0.81 -7.80 20.78
CA TYR A 530 -1.32 -9.04 21.36
C TYR A 530 -0.19 -10.01 21.64
N TRP A 531 -0.26 -10.69 22.79
CA TRP A 531 0.81 -11.57 23.25
C TRP A 531 0.40 -13.04 23.13
N TYR A 532 1.28 -13.87 22.60
CA TYR A 532 1.05 -15.29 22.36
C TYR A 532 2.07 -16.12 23.12
N ASP A 533 1.58 -17.02 23.95
CA ASP A 533 2.42 -17.99 24.65
C ASP A 533 2.82 -19.09 23.68
N LEU A 534 4.10 -19.12 23.30
CA LEU A 534 4.59 -20.14 22.37
C LEU A 534 4.84 -21.49 23.03
N TYR A 535 4.99 -21.52 24.37
CA TYR A 535 5.44 -22.69 25.11
C TYR A 535 4.46 -23.04 26.24
N SER A 536 3.17 -22.87 25.97
CA SER A 536 2.12 -23.45 26.81
C SER A 536 2.23 -24.99 26.82
N GLU A 537 1.55 -25.66 27.74
CA GLU A 537 1.68 -27.11 27.96
C GLU A 537 1.44 -27.97 26.71
N ASN A 538 0.61 -27.51 25.76
CA ASN A 538 0.24 -28.30 24.59
C ASN A 538 0.68 -27.67 23.25
N THR A 539 0.31 -26.42 22.99
CA THR A 539 0.49 -25.75 21.68
C THR A 539 0.53 -24.23 21.87
N PRO A 540 1.07 -23.45 20.93
CA PRO A 540 1.00 -21.99 21.01
C PRO A 540 -0.44 -21.48 21.16
N VAL A 541 -0.67 -20.54 22.07
CA VAL A 541 -1.99 -19.94 22.34
C VAL A 541 -1.92 -18.42 22.52
N TYR A 542 -3.04 -17.73 22.28
CA TYR A 542 -3.17 -16.36 22.74
C TYR A 542 -3.17 -16.33 24.28
N SER A 543 -2.29 -15.53 24.87
CA SER A 543 -2.08 -15.49 26.33
C SER A 543 -3.26 -14.89 27.11
N GLY A 544 -4.15 -14.17 26.45
CA GLY A 544 -5.17 -13.34 27.10
C GLY A 544 -4.73 -11.89 27.30
N ASP A 545 -3.44 -11.59 27.15
CA ASP A 545 -2.90 -10.25 27.34
C ASP A 545 -2.80 -9.46 26.04
N ASN A 546 -3.10 -8.17 26.15
CA ASN A 546 -2.89 -7.21 25.07
C ASN A 546 -2.69 -5.79 25.59
N PHE A 547 -2.00 -4.99 24.78
CA PHE A 547 -1.89 -3.54 24.95
C PHE A 547 -2.79 -2.86 23.89
N CYS A 548 -4.01 -2.49 24.33
CA CYS A 548 -5.06 -1.89 23.50
C CYS A 548 -4.74 -0.43 23.14
N VAL A 549 -4.02 -0.23 22.05
CA VAL A 549 -3.76 1.11 21.50
C VAL A 549 -3.89 1.10 19.98
N ARG A 550 -4.32 2.23 19.40
CA ARG A 550 -4.26 2.40 17.95
C ARG A 550 -2.80 2.54 17.50
N ALA A 551 -2.22 1.43 17.05
CA ALA A 551 -1.00 1.43 16.27
C ALA A 551 -1.30 1.89 14.84
N GLY A 552 -0.49 2.82 14.32
CA GLY A 552 -0.46 3.19 12.91
C GLY A 552 0.48 2.28 12.11
N ALA A 553 0.44 2.40 10.79
CA ALA A 553 1.25 1.57 9.88
C ALA A 553 2.77 1.69 10.12
N ASN A 554 3.22 2.89 10.53
CA ASN A 554 4.64 3.18 10.78
C ASN A 554 5.10 2.84 12.21
N ASN A 555 4.23 2.34 13.09
CA ASN A 555 4.62 1.95 14.43
C ASN A 555 5.23 0.55 14.43
N GLY A 556 6.06 0.28 15.43
CA GLY A 556 6.68 -1.01 15.64
C GLY A 556 7.03 -1.21 17.10
N MET A 557 7.55 -2.40 17.39
CA MET A 557 7.93 -2.79 18.72
C MET A 557 9.24 -3.56 18.69
N ALA A 558 10.09 -3.32 19.68
CA ALA A 558 11.31 -4.08 19.92
C ALA A 558 11.35 -4.52 21.38
N VAL A 559 11.72 -5.77 21.63
CA VAL A 559 11.95 -6.29 22.98
C VAL A 559 13.21 -5.63 23.54
N LEU A 560 13.15 -5.16 24.79
CA LEU A 560 14.30 -4.57 25.46
C LEU A 560 15.27 -5.65 25.95
N PRO A 561 16.57 -5.35 26.10
CA PRO A 561 17.57 -6.33 26.55
C PRO A 561 17.29 -6.99 27.91
N ASN A 562 16.41 -6.39 28.72
CA ASN A 562 15.98 -6.98 30.00
C ASN A 562 15.02 -8.17 29.84
N GLY A 563 14.55 -8.44 28.62
CA GLY A 563 13.66 -9.54 28.26
C GLY A 563 12.24 -9.44 28.81
N LYS A 564 11.87 -8.38 29.55
CA LYS A 564 10.57 -8.26 30.23
C LYS A 564 9.72 -7.10 29.72
N ASP A 565 10.38 -6.09 29.18
CA ASP A 565 9.75 -4.89 28.65
C ASP A 565 9.96 -4.79 27.14
N ALA A 566 9.09 -4.03 26.49
CA ALA A 566 9.16 -3.72 25.08
C ALA A 566 9.07 -2.21 24.86
N LEU A 567 9.85 -1.70 23.92
CA LEU A 567 9.76 -0.35 23.39
C LEU A 567 8.74 -0.33 22.25
N VAL A 568 7.75 0.56 22.31
CA VAL A 568 6.74 0.75 21.27
C VAL A 568 6.85 2.16 20.70
N THR A 569 7.14 2.29 19.41
CA THR A 569 7.13 3.60 18.73
C THR A 569 5.70 4.09 18.52
N THR A 570 5.48 5.40 18.62
CA THR A 570 4.12 5.97 18.60
C THR A 570 3.98 7.06 17.53
N ASN A 571 2.74 7.35 17.15
CA ASN A 571 2.42 8.45 16.23
C ASN A 571 2.63 9.85 16.86
N ARG A 572 2.94 9.93 18.16
CA ARG A 572 3.17 11.19 18.89
C ARG A 572 4.65 11.58 18.98
N ARG A 573 5.47 11.15 18.03
CA ARG A 573 6.91 11.51 17.92
C ARG A 573 7.77 11.05 19.10
N ALA A 574 7.35 9.98 19.77
CA ALA A 574 8.00 9.41 20.95
C ALA A 574 7.77 7.90 20.99
N TYR A 575 8.47 7.19 21.86
CA TYR A 575 8.15 5.82 22.23
C TYR A 575 7.63 5.73 23.67
N VAL A 576 6.97 4.62 23.95
CA VAL A 576 6.59 4.20 25.31
C VAL A 576 7.25 2.87 25.62
N VAL A 577 7.36 2.54 26.91
CA VAL A 577 7.84 1.25 27.37
C VAL A 577 6.67 0.53 28.04
N VAL A 578 6.42 -0.70 27.61
CA VAL A 578 5.31 -1.53 28.10
C VAL A 578 5.82 -2.92 28.45
N ASN A 579 5.20 -3.55 29.43
CA ASN A 579 5.32 -4.99 29.65
C ASN A 579 4.08 -5.70 29.09
N ARG A 580 4.10 -7.03 29.11
CA ARG A 580 2.98 -7.87 28.64
C ARG A 580 1.64 -7.53 29.30
N GLN A 581 1.65 -7.18 30.58
CA GLN A 581 0.46 -6.93 31.38
C GLN A 581 -0.01 -5.47 31.35
N GLU A 582 0.57 -4.62 30.50
CA GLU A 582 0.15 -3.22 30.40
C GLU A 582 -1.33 -3.11 30.01
N ARG A 583 -2.07 -2.25 30.72
CA ARG A 583 -3.51 -2.00 30.51
C ARG A 583 -3.85 -0.51 30.44
N ARG A 584 -2.91 0.37 30.78
CA ARG A 584 -3.09 1.81 30.71
C ARG A 584 -3.25 2.27 29.27
N SER A 585 -3.93 3.38 29.10
CA SER A 585 -4.02 4.10 27.84
C SER A 585 -2.69 4.77 27.47
N LEU A 586 -2.53 5.13 26.20
CA LEU A 586 -1.33 5.84 25.72
C LEU A 586 -1.18 7.23 26.37
N GLU A 587 -2.27 7.81 26.86
CA GLU A 587 -2.30 9.09 27.58
C GLU A 587 -1.69 9.01 28.98
N GLU A 588 -1.84 7.87 29.64
CA GLU A 588 -1.37 7.62 31.01
C GLU A 588 0.09 7.17 31.07
N LEU A 589 0.65 6.73 29.93
CA LEU A 589 2.02 6.25 29.85
C LEU A 589 3.04 7.39 29.73
N PRO A 590 4.18 7.30 30.47
CA PRO A 590 5.33 8.14 30.22
C PRO A 590 5.82 7.98 28.77
N ARG A 591 6.13 9.10 28.12
CA ARG A 591 6.62 9.14 26.74
C ARG A 591 8.07 9.61 26.73
N TYR A 592 8.89 8.89 25.99
CA TYR A 592 10.31 9.18 25.86
C TYR A 592 10.63 9.47 24.40
N GLY A 593 11.42 10.51 24.16
CA GLY A 593 11.74 10.93 22.81
C GLY A 593 12.74 12.08 22.79
N ILE A 594 13.17 12.43 21.59
CA ILE A 594 14.15 13.49 21.37
C ILE A 594 13.40 14.75 20.94
N LYS A 595 13.65 15.86 21.63
CA LYS A 595 12.98 17.15 21.34
C LYS A 595 13.13 17.53 19.86
N GLY A 596 12.01 17.83 19.21
CA GLY A 596 11.98 18.23 17.79
C GLY A 596 12.10 17.09 16.78
N ARG A 597 12.32 15.83 17.21
CA ARG A 597 12.48 14.68 16.33
C ARG A 597 11.26 13.77 16.35
N LYS A 598 11.03 13.07 15.24
CA LYS A 598 9.97 12.05 15.10
C LYS A 598 10.59 10.67 15.20
N LEU A 599 10.35 9.97 16.30
CA LEU A 599 10.67 8.53 16.42
C LEU A 599 9.48 7.67 15.99
N SER A 600 9.02 7.86 14.75
CA SER A 600 7.90 7.11 14.16
C SER A 600 8.42 6.21 13.06
N GLY A 601 8.78 4.98 13.42
CA GLY A 601 9.29 3.96 12.50
C GLY A 601 9.38 2.60 13.18
N LYS A 602 9.88 1.61 12.44
CA LYS A 602 10.10 0.24 12.92
C LYS A 602 11.39 0.19 13.76
N PRO A 603 11.32 -0.16 15.06
CA PRO A 603 12.50 -0.18 15.91
C PRO A 603 13.25 -1.52 15.82
N SER A 604 14.58 -1.48 15.90
CA SER A 604 15.44 -2.61 16.27
C SER A 604 16.46 -2.17 17.32
N ILE A 605 16.81 -3.06 18.24
CA ILE A 605 17.68 -2.74 19.38
C ILE A 605 18.86 -3.72 19.41
N TYR A 606 20.07 -3.16 19.49
CA TYR A 606 21.33 -3.89 19.62
C TYR A 606 22.14 -3.26 20.76
N GLY A 607 22.28 -3.98 21.88
CA GLY A 607 22.87 -3.42 23.10
C GLY A 607 22.12 -2.17 23.57
N ASN A 608 22.81 -1.03 23.60
CA ASN A 608 22.25 0.27 23.97
C ASN A 608 21.86 1.13 22.76
N THR A 609 21.92 0.58 21.54
CA THR A 609 21.61 1.30 20.31
C THR A 609 20.21 0.94 19.82
N LEU A 610 19.36 1.95 19.65
CA LEU A 610 18.06 1.86 19.01
C LEU A 610 18.16 2.41 17.59
N TYR A 611 17.82 1.58 16.61
CA TYR A 611 17.58 2.02 15.25
C TYR A 611 16.06 2.19 15.05
N VAL A 612 15.65 3.30 14.46
CA VAL A 612 14.25 3.53 14.07
C VAL A 612 14.19 3.78 12.58
N ALA A 613 13.74 2.77 11.82
CA ALA A 613 13.56 2.84 10.38
C ALA A 613 12.18 3.43 10.05
N ASP A 614 12.16 4.68 9.61
CA ASP A 614 10.98 5.37 9.09
C ASP A 614 10.93 5.17 7.57
N ARG A 615 10.29 4.08 7.17
CA ARG A 615 10.17 3.67 5.78
C ARG A 615 9.42 4.70 4.93
N PHE A 616 8.43 5.38 5.51
CA PHE A 616 7.57 6.34 4.79
C PHE A 616 8.36 7.57 4.34
N TRP A 617 9.24 8.06 5.21
CA TRP A 617 10.01 9.28 4.95
C TRP A 617 11.44 9.00 4.49
N GLY A 618 11.82 7.74 4.28
CA GLY A 618 13.17 7.38 3.86
C GLY A 618 14.20 7.75 4.90
N ARG A 619 13.98 7.44 6.19
CA ARG A 619 14.91 7.82 7.26
C ARG A 619 15.25 6.67 8.19
N VAL A 620 16.46 6.70 8.73
CA VAL A 620 16.88 5.86 9.86
C VAL A 620 17.43 6.77 10.95
N SER A 621 16.81 6.72 12.14
CA SER A 621 17.37 7.36 13.33
C SER A 621 18.19 6.36 14.12
N ILE A 622 19.43 6.73 14.46
CA ILE A 622 20.32 5.97 15.35
C ILE A 622 20.32 6.67 16.70
N VAL A 623 19.90 5.97 17.76
CA VAL A 623 19.60 6.57 19.05
C VAL A 623 20.30 5.77 20.15
N ASP A 624 21.03 6.47 21.02
CA ASP A 624 21.55 5.93 22.27
C ASP A 624 20.41 5.86 23.29
N ILE A 625 20.13 4.64 23.77
CA ILE A 625 19.12 4.34 24.79
C ILE A 625 19.74 3.72 26.04
N SER A 626 21.02 3.96 26.30
CA SER A 626 21.66 3.60 27.58
C SER A 626 20.87 4.10 28.79
N SER A 627 20.23 5.27 28.65
CA SER A 627 19.07 5.68 29.46
C SER A 627 17.80 5.63 28.61
N ILE A 628 16.95 4.61 28.83
CA ILE A 628 15.67 4.47 28.12
C ILE A 628 14.73 5.66 28.33
N ARG A 629 14.93 6.44 29.40
CA ARG A 629 14.11 7.61 29.72
C ARG A 629 14.63 8.90 29.09
N GLU A 630 15.92 8.92 28.73
CA GLU A 630 16.62 10.09 28.20
C GLU A 630 17.37 9.70 26.90
N PRO A 631 16.63 9.33 25.84
CA PRO A 631 17.25 8.92 24.58
C PRO A 631 18.02 10.08 23.93
N ARG A 632 19.19 9.78 23.37
CA ARG A 632 20.04 10.75 22.68
C ARG A 632 20.23 10.37 21.22
N LEU A 633 19.95 11.29 20.30
CA LEU A 633 20.22 11.09 18.88
C LEU A 633 21.73 10.96 18.68
N ILE A 634 22.18 9.87 18.07
CA ILE A 634 23.55 9.73 17.57
C ILE A 634 23.60 10.32 16.17
N GLU A 635 22.73 9.84 15.28
CA GLU A 635 22.74 10.21 13.87
C GLU A 635 21.36 10.04 13.22
N GLU A 636 21.06 10.83 12.20
CA GLU A 636 19.89 10.67 11.33
C GLU A 636 20.36 10.48 9.88
N LEU A 637 19.96 9.36 9.28
CA LEU A 637 20.26 9.02 7.89
C LEU A 637 19.04 9.35 7.04
N ALA A 638 19.19 10.23 6.05
CA ALA A 638 18.20 10.43 5.00
C ALA A 638 18.56 9.56 3.79
N LEU A 639 17.60 8.79 3.30
CA LEU A 639 17.76 7.78 2.26
C LEU A 639 16.81 8.07 1.10
N GLU A 640 17.29 7.83 -0.12
CA GLU A 640 16.45 7.87 -1.32
C GLU A 640 15.43 6.72 -1.29
N GLY A 641 15.89 5.53 -0.88
CA GLY A 641 15.11 4.31 -0.81
C GLY A 641 14.14 4.24 0.38
N ASN A 642 13.64 3.03 0.62
CA ASN A 642 12.64 2.74 1.64
C ASN A 642 13.26 1.82 2.70
N PRO A 643 13.80 2.36 3.81
CA PRO A 643 14.48 1.54 4.81
C PRO A 643 13.54 0.57 5.51
N CYS A 644 13.99 -0.67 5.68
CA CYS A 644 13.34 -1.68 6.52
C CYS A 644 14.05 -1.80 7.88
N LEU A 645 13.73 -2.86 8.65
CA LEU A 645 14.42 -3.15 9.90
C LEU A 645 15.94 -3.19 9.70
N VAL A 646 16.65 -2.36 10.49
CA VAL A 646 18.10 -2.31 10.50
C VAL A 646 18.63 -3.51 11.28
N VAL A 647 19.66 -4.16 10.74
CA VAL A 647 20.38 -5.24 11.41
C VAL A 647 21.78 -4.75 11.73
N GLU A 648 22.23 -4.89 12.97
CA GLU A 648 23.63 -4.66 13.32
C GLU A 648 24.41 -5.97 13.18
N HIS A 649 25.51 -5.92 12.44
CA HIS A 649 26.39 -7.06 12.27
C HIS A 649 27.85 -6.58 12.28
N ASN A 650 28.70 -7.25 13.06
CA ASN A 650 30.10 -6.85 13.28
C ASN A 650 30.25 -5.35 13.65
N GLY A 651 29.33 -4.81 14.46
CA GLY A 651 29.33 -3.42 14.91
C GLY A 651 28.88 -2.39 13.87
N ALA A 652 28.52 -2.81 12.65
CA ALA A 652 28.06 -1.93 11.58
C ALA A 652 26.54 -2.07 11.37
N PRO A 653 25.80 -0.96 11.18
CA PRO A 653 24.42 -1.02 10.77
C PRO A 653 24.31 -1.38 9.28
N VAL A 654 23.53 -2.43 9.01
CA VAL A 654 23.20 -2.95 7.70
C VAL A 654 21.71 -2.66 7.43
N ILE A 655 21.44 -1.89 6.39
CA ILE A 655 20.14 -1.28 6.13
C ILE A 655 19.58 -1.79 4.80
N PRO A 656 18.60 -2.70 4.82
CA PRO A 656 17.78 -2.99 3.64
C PRO A 656 17.02 -1.71 3.24
N ALA A 657 17.19 -1.22 2.01
CA ALA A 657 16.66 0.07 1.58
C ALA A 657 15.87 0.00 0.26
N GLY A 658 15.20 -1.12 -0.03
CA GLY A 658 14.40 -1.29 -1.25
C GLY A 658 15.27 -1.23 -2.51
N TYR A 659 14.86 -0.44 -3.50
CA TYR A 659 15.61 -0.25 -4.76
C TYR A 659 16.94 0.51 -4.61
N GLN A 660 17.20 1.12 -3.44
CA GLN A 660 18.53 1.67 -3.15
C GLN A 660 19.56 0.56 -2.87
N GLY A 661 19.09 -0.66 -2.54
CA GLY A 661 19.92 -1.82 -2.26
C GLY A 661 20.09 -2.10 -0.77
N LEU A 662 21.08 -2.93 -0.44
CA LEU A 662 21.55 -3.16 0.92
C LEU A 662 22.70 -2.19 1.21
N LEU A 663 22.50 -1.33 2.20
CA LEU A 663 23.46 -0.30 2.58
C LEU A 663 24.22 -0.73 3.83
N VAL A 664 25.55 -0.68 3.77
CA VAL A 664 26.43 -0.87 4.93
C VAL A 664 27.06 0.47 5.23
N LEU A 665 26.81 1.02 6.43
CA LEU A 665 27.39 2.31 6.82
C LEU A 665 28.92 2.22 6.91
N LYS A 666 29.63 3.14 6.27
CA LYS A 666 31.09 3.21 6.38
C LYS A 666 31.47 3.77 7.75
N GLU A 667 32.54 3.26 8.34
CA GLU A 667 33.11 3.84 9.55
C GLU A 667 33.47 5.32 9.29
N THR A 668 33.00 6.22 10.14
CA THR A 668 33.43 7.61 10.11
C THR A 668 34.89 7.68 10.53
N LYS A 669 35.74 8.28 9.69
CA LYS A 669 37.19 8.39 9.94
C LYS A 669 37.59 9.13 11.23
N GLU A 670 36.65 9.73 11.96
CA GLU A 670 36.92 10.52 13.17
C GLU A 670 37.17 9.69 14.44
N GLY A 671 37.07 8.36 14.40
CA GLY A 671 37.35 7.50 15.57
C GLY A 671 38.72 6.81 15.60
N SER A 672 39.51 6.88 14.52
CA SER A 672 40.77 6.11 14.39
C SER A 672 42.02 6.84 14.89
N GLU A 673 41.87 8.06 15.42
CA GLU A 673 42.92 8.79 16.15
C GLU A 673 42.59 8.90 17.65
N ALA A 674 42.24 7.77 18.28
CA ALA A 674 42.44 7.59 19.70
C ALA A 674 42.83 6.13 19.94
N LYS A 675 44.15 5.91 19.95
CA LYS A 675 44.78 4.68 20.43
C LYS A 675 44.42 4.38 21.89
#